data_AF-A0A173DZG6-F1
#
_entry.id   AF-A0A173DZG6-F1
#
_cell.length_a   1.000
_cell.length_b   1.000
_cell.length_c   1.000
_cell.angle_alpha   90.00
_cell.angle_beta   90.00
_cell.angle_gamma   90.00
#
_symmetry.space_group_name_H-M   'P 1'
#
loop_
_entity.id
_entity.type
_entity.pdbx_description
1 polymer ?
#
loop_
_entity_poly.entity_id
_entity_poly.type
_entity_poly.pdbx_seq_one_letter_code
_entity_poly.pdbx_strand_id
1 'polypeptide(L)'
;MIFMSPIPPACPPPGKNNFYHLRTCPQDSLCIRILRVITYILLHIITLGILLLIHYLEKHIVDDVTYPRFPIASAKTPQIPTPDSPSLLSEPSQLPTPDSFSISPTTPVIITSPQKTKQIEKQKKITETSIKAILPTLPSPSLLDMISFPSGLSTKAGFFSVLTLDQLPQGVVPFSLEAMLHYRKRGLSPHAARSALDILNIANPAFLATYPISFKESFQPTFINLQQKLLEANPESDEYLVADLQLKQLNYLNNNYYIVEVLGDGNCFYRACFVGWLCYLMRQNHPGVFSEEAERIQSLPFASSSPEHQAISKNMADLLLYCKNLKTLKNLFDLILLSPIHTNTGVKYLRQLATFETDCIRVQSLGEENLKALILGQLEETPELLLAALSELMRIQPSSPLFTEMFLNTRPPSLSATTQALLLLEFLHPLLSSKQETFLSIHPLVREFLETCSSTLSSSGVTNENAEQIISLLPQELLAHYTEFSQAIAQCVPPIPKNVEMFSFLLSRPSCMNHNTSCNTFYTLAYSALQTQLENQSNLSNYLNLSSEQTSPLYCVLEKLWSQKLFINTVDLLLSLPGGMQGTLVAPQLEHAFTLILRLLFKAPKTLSDSEIQEMNQSLLQCIQQSTHLTTAFASFLKLPLFTELQARVPDLGQAQARAIQLFLFAFQYPRLVQCAHNMQATNTINKLMLLFYPYLQQAVRKQSNFKKLQTFSEQIWGFFCCHSPKFNVNINPQIIESTVLSLSKHPQLLFLCDPEFQLAILNILKSSSDPRAARELIHEIKTKEHALWTSYIKHVDTASRKLSQQNKSRLTTLLPQEALLFSFLNYHPQVCNTSSSLGQQCHTYLAQQTSKLCQELVTHHSTWASAVEKNRPCLSVYKQLQEAFLLPVLRPTQNFPETRQTLLQQLSQLSTSELQNIFNVINFQAEDEHVSALSTTLGSIGLCQYLADSSLSQTPAQLIPLADSQGFLKLDFSPEDQAHIHIFRGHNHYNCLLRKDPDDTSRNENSKPLKKPQP
;
A
#
# COMPACT_ATOMS: atom_id res chain seq x y z
N MET A 1 39.94 -57.16 32.94
CA MET A 1 38.50 -56.82 32.75
C MET A 1 38.42 -55.44 32.12
N ILE A 2 37.44 -55.21 31.24
CA ILE A 2 37.17 -53.90 30.66
C ILE A 2 36.08 -53.23 31.52
N PHE A 3 36.23 -51.95 31.83
CA PHE A 3 35.10 -51.08 32.17
C PHE A 3 35.08 -49.90 31.21
N MET A 4 33.91 -49.63 30.65
CA MET A 4 33.75 -48.70 29.53
C MET A 4 33.66 -47.27 30.02
N SER A 5 34.35 -46.35 29.34
CA SER A 5 34.05 -44.92 29.47
C SER A 5 32.69 -44.63 28.83
N PRO A 6 31.82 -43.78 29.43
CA PRO A 6 30.50 -43.51 28.90
C PRO A 6 30.57 -42.76 27.56
N ILE A 7 29.73 -43.18 26.62
CA ILE A 7 29.57 -42.54 25.30
C ILE A 7 28.94 -41.15 25.51
N PRO A 8 29.46 -40.08 24.89
CA PRO A 8 28.85 -38.76 24.99
C PRO A 8 27.47 -38.74 24.30
N PRO A 9 26.50 -37.95 24.80
CA PRO A 9 25.21 -37.81 24.15
C PRO A 9 25.36 -37.18 22.75
N ALA A 10 24.52 -37.62 21.81
CA ALA A 10 24.50 -37.06 20.46
C ALA A 10 24.07 -35.58 20.46
N CYS A 11 24.68 -34.78 19.59
CA CYS A 11 24.28 -33.40 19.36
C CYS A 11 22.84 -33.33 18.81
N PRO A 12 22.05 -32.30 19.19
CA PRO A 12 20.77 -32.05 18.54
C PRO A 12 20.98 -31.63 17.07
N PRO A 13 20.02 -31.91 16.17
CA PRO A 13 20.07 -31.43 14.78
C PRO A 13 20.00 -29.89 14.74
N PRO A 14 20.54 -29.26 13.68
CA PRO A 14 20.57 -27.80 13.54
C PRO A 14 19.15 -27.21 13.58
N GLY A 15 19.03 -26.02 14.21
CA GLY A 15 17.76 -25.31 14.36
C GLY A 15 17.07 -25.44 15.73
N LYS A 16 17.60 -26.23 16.69
CA LYS A 16 17.04 -26.30 18.06
C LYS A 16 18.11 -26.22 19.17
N ASN A 17 17.91 -25.26 20.09
CA ASN A 17 18.61 -25.05 21.37
C ASN A 17 20.13 -24.71 21.33
N ASN A 18 20.44 -23.43 21.08
CA ASN A 18 21.80 -22.85 21.21
C ASN A 18 22.45 -23.04 22.61
N PHE A 19 21.67 -23.32 23.66
CA PHE A 19 22.17 -23.52 25.02
C PHE A 19 22.97 -24.83 25.25
N TYR A 20 22.93 -25.79 24.32
CA TYR A 20 23.57 -27.10 24.50
C TYR A 20 25.09 -26.99 24.71
N HIS A 21 25.79 -26.25 23.84
CA HIS A 21 27.25 -26.11 23.86
C HIS A 21 27.80 -25.39 25.11
N LEU A 22 26.95 -24.70 25.88
CA LEU A 22 27.34 -23.98 27.10
C LEU A 22 27.38 -24.86 28.36
N ARG A 23 26.93 -26.14 28.32
CA ARG A 23 26.82 -26.97 29.54
C ARG A 23 27.38 -28.39 29.49
N THR A 24 27.65 -28.99 28.33
CA THR A 24 27.87 -30.45 28.22
C THR A 24 29.22 -30.89 27.63
N CYS A 25 30.33 -30.54 28.29
CA CYS A 25 31.53 -31.39 28.26
C CYS A 25 32.02 -31.66 29.70
N PRO A 26 31.78 -32.86 30.27
CA PRO A 26 32.10 -33.14 31.66
C PRO A 26 33.60 -33.33 31.94
N GLN A 27 34.45 -33.40 30.92
CA GLN A 27 35.90 -33.60 31.05
C GLN A 27 36.72 -32.29 31.13
N ASP A 28 36.18 -31.15 30.66
CA ASP A 28 36.89 -29.85 30.75
C ASP A 28 37.11 -29.44 32.21
N SER A 29 38.29 -28.90 32.56
CA SER A 29 38.55 -28.43 33.92
C SER A 29 37.67 -27.22 34.29
N LEU A 30 37.40 -27.02 35.59
CA LEU A 30 36.54 -25.93 36.07
C LEU A 30 37.03 -24.56 35.56
N CYS A 31 38.34 -24.34 35.59
CA CYS A 31 38.96 -23.11 35.07
C CYS A 31 38.68 -22.91 33.58
N ILE A 32 38.76 -23.95 32.74
CA ILE A 32 38.46 -23.84 31.30
C ILE A 32 36.97 -23.52 31.07
N ARG A 33 36.05 -24.09 31.85
CA ARG A 33 34.61 -23.76 31.75
C ARG A 33 34.34 -22.32 32.15
N ILE A 34 34.95 -21.85 33.25
CA ILE A 34 34.88 -20.45 33.69
C ILE A 34 35.49 -19.53 32.61
N LEU A 35 36.63 -19.88 32.03
CA LEU A 35 37.27 -19.10 30.97
C LEU A 35 36.39 -19.03 29.72
N ARG A 36 35.81 -20.14 29.24
CA ARG A 36 34.85 -20.11 28.12
C ARG A 36 33.62 -19.26 28.41
N VAL A 37 33.10 -19.28 29.64
CA VAL A 37 31.97 -18.42 30.04
C VAL A 37 32.38 -16.93 30.08
N ILE A 38 33.56 -16.61 30.62
CA ILE A 38 34.10 -15.24 30.63
C ILE A 38 34.38 -14.75 29.20
N THR A 39 34.97 -15.58 28.34
CA THR A 39 35.18 -15.27 26.91
C THR A 39 33.86 -15.13 26.16
N TYR A 40 32.84 -15.95 26.46
CA TYR A 40 31.50 -15.82 25.87
C TYR A 40 30.81 -14.52 26.29
N ILE A 41 30.93 -14.13 27.56
CA ILE A 41 30.41 -12.86 28.10
C ILE A 41 31.18 -11.67 27.51
N LEU A 42 32.52 -11.71 27.48
CA LEU A 42 33.34 -10.66 26.85
C LEU A 42 33.05 -10.55 25.35
N LEU A 43 32.87 -11.67 24.64
CA LEU A 43 32.44 -11.68 23.25
C LEU A 43 31.06 -11.02 23.12
N HIS A 44 30.08 -11.36 23.97
CA HIS A 44 28.78 -10.69 23.94
C HIS A 44 28.86 -9.19 24.26
N ILE A 45 29.73 -8.76 25.18
CA ILE A 45 29.95 -7.34 25.49
C ILE A 45 30.63 -6.61 24.31
N ILE A 46 31.63 -7.24 23.67
CA ILE A 46 32.35 -6.68 22.53
C ILE A 46 31.44 -6.64 21.28
N THR A 47 30.72 -7.73 20.98
CA THR A 47 29.77 -7.79 19.88
C THR A 47 28.59 -6.84 20.13
N LEU A 48 28.08 -6.71 21.36
CA LEU A 48 27.08 -5.68 21.69
C LEU A 48 27.63 -4.27 21.55
N GLY A 49 28.88 -4.02 21.97
CA GLY A 49 29.55 -2.72 21.80
C GLY A 49 29.79 -2.36 20.33
N ILE A 50 30.18 -3.34 19.50
CA ILE A 50 30.33 -3.17 18.05
C ILE A 50 28.97 -2.99 17.37
N LEU A 51 27.94 -3.76 17.75
CA LEU A 51 26.58 -3.57 17.26
C LEU A 51 26.00 -2.22 17.68
N LEU A 52 26.28 -1.73 18.90
CA LEU A 52 25.91 -0.38 19.34
C LEU A 52 26.67 0.70 18.58
N LEU A 53 27.94 0.48 18.23
CA LEU A 53 28.73 1.41 17.44
C LEU A 53 28.26 1.47 15.97
N ILE A 54 27.98 0.31 15.36
CA ILE A 54 27.39 0.21 14.02
C ILE A 54 26.00 0.87 14.03
N HIS A 55 25.13 0.51 14.97
CA HIS A 55 23.82 1.13 15.15
C HIS A 55 23.91 2.64 15.34
N TYR A 56 24.89 3.15 16.10
CA TYR A 56 25.11 4.59 16.27
C TYR A 56 25.54 5.27 14.96
N LEU A 57 26.46 4.65 14.20
CA LEU A 57 26.91 5.17 12.90
C LEU A 57 25.80 5.13 11.84
N GLU A 58 24.95 4.09 11.83
CA GLU A 58 23.83 3.93 10.91
C GLU A 58 22.62 4.80 11.26
N LYS A 59 22.24 4.91 12.54
CA LYS A 59 20.99 5.55 13.00
C LYS A 59 21.12 7.01 13.41
N HIS A 60 22.33 7.53 13.61
CA HIS A 60 22.54 8.89 14.16
C HIS A 60 23.48 9.80 13.35
N ILE A 61 23.97 9.36 12.17
CA ILE A 61 24.76 10.20 11.25
C ILE A 61 24.07 10.37 9.88
N VAL A 62 23.07 9.53 9.56
CA VAL A 62 22.09 9.73 8.47
C VAL A 62 20.69 9.47 9.03
N ASP A 63 19.67 10.16 8.52
CA ASP A 63 18.28 10.00 8.95
C ASP A 63 17.70 8.62 8.54
N ASP A 64 17.50 7.68 9.47
CA ASP A 64 16.27 6.84 9.48
C ASP A 64 15.97 6.01 10.77
N VAL A 65 14.96 6.48 11.50
CA VAL A 65 13.84 5.68 12.04
C VAL A 65 14.16 4.41 12.87
N THR A 66 14.27 4.58 14.21
CA THR A 66 13.67 3.70 15.27
C THR A 66 14.11 2.20 15.39
N TYR A 67 13.70 1.38 16.39
CA TYR A 67 13.28 1.53 17.82
C TYR A 67 13.67 0.21 18.57
N PRO A 68 13.83 0.19 19.91
CA PRO A 68 14.12 -1.03 20.69
C PRO A 68 12.86 -1.74 21.27
N ARG A 69 12.93 -3.08 21.48
CA ARG A 69 11.95 -3.89 22.25
C ARG A 69 12.66 -4.76 23.30
N PHE A 70 12.29 -4.65 24.58
CA PHE A 70 12.53 -5.61 25.68
C PHE A 70 11.55 -5.31 26.84
N PRO A 71 11.25 -6.25 27.78
CA PRO A 71 11.50 -7.70 27.79
C PRO A 71 10.20 -8.54 27.92
N ILE A 72 10.31 -9.87 27.78
CA ILE A 72 9.22 -10.82 28.09
C ILE A 72 9.39 -11.35 29.53
N ALA A 73 8.32 -11.36 30.32
CA ALA A 73 8.30 -11.92 31.68
C ALA A 73 8.11 -13.46 31.68
N SER A 74 8.73 -14.16 32.63
CA SER A 74 8.83 -15.63 32.63
C SER A 74 7.75 -16.33 33.47
N ALA A 75 6.98 -17.18 32.79
CA ALA A 75 6.39 -18.45 33.24
C ALA A 75 5.75 -18.60 34.64
N LYS A 76 4.46 -18.99 34.64
CA LYS A 76 3.89 -19.94 35.61
C LYS A 76 2.93 -20.94 34.95
N THR A 77 3.37 -22.19 34.84
CA THR A 77 2.54 -23.40 34.94
C THR A 77 2.74 -23.99 36.36
N PRO A 78 1.96 -25.01 36.82
CA PRO A 78 0.93 -25.78 36.12
C PRO A 78 -0.43 -25.87 36.86
N GLN A 79 -1.46 -26.40 36.20
CA GLN A 79 -2.13 -27.64 36.64
C GLN A 79 -3.13 -28.16 35.59
N ILE A 80 -3.41 -29.47 35.64
CA ILE A 80 -4.42 -30.19 34.87
C ILE A 80 -5.38 -30.82 35.90
N PRO A 81 -6.70 -30.69 35.71
CA PRO A 81 -7.56 -31.87 35.69
C PRO A 81 -8.33 -32.02 34.37
N THR A 82 -8.59 -33.27 34.00
CA THR A 82 -9.53 -33.69 32.94
C THR A 82 -10.85 -34.19 33.60
N PRO A 83 -11.77 -34.91 32.92
CA PRO A 83 -12.89 -34.27 32.22
C PRO A 83 -14.28 -34.82 32.58
N ASP A 84 -15.30 -33.97 32.58
CA ASP A 84 -16.73 -34.30 32.69
C ASP A 84 -17.57 -33.11 32.20
N SER A 85 -18.80 -33.22 31.67
CA SER A 85 -19.59 -34.36 31.14
C SER A 85 -20.70 -33.79 30.20
N PRO A 86 -21.56 -34.58 29.52
CA PRO A 86 -22.30 -34.11 28.34
C PRO A 86 -23.76 -33.65 28.58
N SER A 87 -24.33 -33.04 27.50
CA SER A 87 -25.74 -33.13 27.06
C SER A 87 -26.84 -32.15 27.54
N LEU A 88 -27.55 -31.63 26.52
CA LEU A 88 -29.01 -31.46 26.37
C LEU A 88 -29.79 -30.25 26.96
N LEU A 89 -30.66 -29.71 26.09
CA LEU A 89 -31.99 -29.08 26.33
C LEU A 89 -32.09 -27.77 27.14
N SER A 90 -32.45 -26.65 26.49
CA SER A 90 -33.85 -26.15 26.46
C SER A 90 -33.99 -24.73 25.86
N GLU A 91 -34.78 -24.61 24.78
CA GLU A 91 -35.56 -23.41 24.42
C GLU A 91 -37.04 -23.68 24.77
N PRO A 92 -37.96 -22.68 24.76
CA PRO A 92 -37.81 -21.24 25.00
C PRO A 92 -38.89 -20.73 25.98
N SER A 93 -39.09 -19.41 26.08
CA SER A 93 -40.34 -18.81 26.59
C SER A 93 -40.57 -17.41 26.00
N GLN A 94 -41.83 -17.07 25.67
CA GLN A 94 -42.20 -15.89 24.88
C GLN A 94 -43.17 -14.96 25.60
N LEU A 95 -42.95 -13.65 25.44
CA LEU A 95 -43.91 -12.53 25.39
C LEU A 95 -44.93 -12.34 26.55
N PRO A 96 -45.53 -11.15 26.64
CA PRO A 96 -46.85 -10.97 26.02
C PRO A 96 -47.02 -9.66 25.22
N THR A 97 -47.85 -9.71 24.18
CA THR A 97 -48.48 -8.56 23.50
C THR A 97 -49.99 -8.76 23.42
N PRO A 98 -50.77 -7.68 23.50
CA PRO A 98 -52.03 -7.51 22.75
C PRO A 98 -51.95 -6.26 21.84
N ASP A 99 -52.73 -6.02 20.78
CA ASP A 99 -53.68 -6.79 19.94
C ASP A 99 -53.96 -5.88 18.69
N SER A 100 -54.71 -6.16 17.60
CA SER A 100 -55.49 -7.27 17.01
C SER A 100 -55.64 -6.95 15.48
N PHE A 101 -56.27 -7.65 14.53
CA PHE A 101 -56.99 -8.92 14.30
C PHE A 101 -56.49 -9.45 12.91
N SER A 102 -56.42 -10.74 12.53
CA SER A 102 -57.49 -11.72 12.13
C SER A 102 -58.55 -11.18 11.14
N ILE A 103 -59.10 -11.91 10.16
CA ILE A 103 -59.39 -13.36 9.92
C ILE A 103 -59.23 -13.60 8.38
N SER A 104 -58.55 -14.61 7.77
CA SER A 104 -58.72 -16.10 7.70
C SER A 104 -60.01 -16.59 6.98
N PRO A 105 -60.20 -17.88 6.58
CA PRO A 105 -59.31 -19.04 6.36
C PRO A 105 -59.30 -19.48 4.84
N THR A 106 -58.79 -20.62 4.31
CA THR A 106 -58.94 -22.05 4.70
C THR A 106 -57.95 -23.00 3.95
N THR A 107 -57.59 -24.11 4.59
CA THR A 107 -56.73 -25.27 4.17
C THR A 107 -57.56 -26.42 3.51
N PRO A 108 -57.08 -27.68 3.29
CA PRO A 108 -55.72 -28.30 3.24
C PRO A 108 -55.48 -29.21 1.98
N VAL A 109 -54.35 -29.96 1.93
CA VAL A 109 -54.25 -31.45 1.79
C VAL A 109 -52.86 -31.91 1.27
N ILE A 110 -52.41 -33.10 1.72
CA ILE A 110 -51.15 -33.80 1.36
C ILE A 110 -51.49 -35.02 0.47
N ILE A 111 -50.64 -35.41 -0.50
CA ILE A 111 -50.47 -36.82 -0.94
C ILE A 111 -49.22 -37.05 -1.82
N THR A 112 -48.79 -38.31 -1.91
CA THR A 112 -47.51 -38.81 -2.44
C THR A 112 -47.52 -39.33 -3.89
N SER A 113 -46.39 -39.12 -4.59
CA SER A 113 -45.79 -40.06 -5.57
C SER A 113 -46.50 -40.23 -6.96
N PRO A 114 -46.10 -41.16 -7.89
CA PRO A 114 -45.39 -40.72 -9.10
C PRO A 114 -45.93 -41.33 -10.44
N GLN A 115 -45.08 -41.31 -11.49
CA GLN A 115 -45.07 -42.14 -12.72
C GLN A 115 -45.72 -41.66 -14.06
N LYS A 116 -44.82 -41.44 -15.04
CA LYS A 116 -44.73 -42.03 -16.40
C LYS A 116 -45.72 -41.72 -17.56
N THR A 117 -45.09 -41.31 -18.67
CA THR A 117 -45.37 -41.63 -20.10
C THR A 117 -46.69 -41.22 -20.78
N LYS A 118 -46.51 -40.58 -21.95
CA LYS A 118 -47.13 -41.03 -23.22
C LYS A 118 -46.29 -40.59 -24.43
N GLN A 119 -46.12 -41.50 -25.40
CA GLN A 119 -45.68 -41.20 -26.77
C GLN A 119 -46.92 -41.06 -27.67
N ILE A 120 -46.78 -40.46 -28.86
CA ILE A 120 -46.87 -41.20 -30.15
C ILE A 120 -46.58 -40.26 -31.35
N GLU A 121 -46.13 -40.89 -32.44
CA GLU A 121 -45.49 -40.37 -33.64
C GLU A 121 -46.39 -39.58 -34.62
N LYS A 122 -45.75 -39.01 -35.66
CA LYS A 122 -46.06 -39.39 -37.05
C LYS A 122 -44.84 -39.30 -37.99
N GLN A 123 -44.77 -40.22 -38.96
CA GLN A 123 -43.69 -40.36 -39.96
C GLN A 123 -44.19 -40.21 -41.41
N LYS A 124 -43.23 -40.21 -42.37
CA LYS A 124 -43.28 -40.50 -43.83
C LYS A 124 -43.19 -39.26 -44.75
N LYS A 125 -42.55 -39.33 -45.94
CA LYS A 125 -41.86 -40.46 -46.64
C LYS A 125 -40.67 -39.98 -47.49
N ILE A 126 -39.87 -40.94 -47.98
CA ILE A 126 -38.67 -40.81 -48.83
C ILE A 126 -39.00 -41.04 -50.32
N THR A 127 -38.30 -40.35 -51.23
CA THR A 127 -37.92 -40.85 -52.57
C THR A 127 -36.55 -40.28 -52.99
N GLU A 128 -35.75 -41.03 -53.76
CA GLU A 128 -34.39 -40.66 -54.20
C GLU A 128 -34.31 -40.39 -55.71
N THR A 129 -33.37 -39.55 -56.16
CA THR A 129 -32.56 -39.79 -57.38
C THR A 129 -31.34 -38.85 -57.44
N SER A 130 -30.25 -39.26 -58.12
CA SER A 130 -28.94 -38.57 -58.03
C SER A 130 -28.63 -37.63 -59.21
N ILE A 131 -28.02 -36.48 -58.91
CA ILE A 131 -27.17 -35.72 -59.86
C ILE A 131 -25.87 -35.34 -59.13
N LYS A 132 -24.72 -35.41 -59.83
CA LYS A 132 -23.39 -35.12 -59.26
C LYS A 132 -23.18 -33.60 -59.11
N ALA A 133 -22.73 -33.15 -57.94
CA ALA A 133 -22.16 -31.80 -57.76
C ALA A 133 -21.05 -31.78 -56.69
N ILE A 134 -19.82 -31.57 -57.18
CA ILE A 134 -18.64 -30.91 -56.57
C ILE A 134 -18.66 -30.68 -55.05
N LEU A 135 -17.67 -31.27 -54.35
CA LEU A 135 -17.27 -30.88 -53.00
C LEU A 135 -16.68 -29.45 -53.03
N PRO A 136 -17.16 -28.49 -52.21
CA PRO A 136 -16.48 -27.22 -52.03
C PRO A 136 -15.30 -27.40 -51.06
N THR A 137 -14.14 -27.77 -51.60
CA THR A 137 -12.88 -27.77 -50.84
C THR A 137 -12.54 -26.33 -50.45
N LEU A 138 -12.73 -25.96 -49.17
CA LEU A 138 -12.22 -24.69 -48.69
C LEU A 138 -10.68 -24.70 -48.77
N PRO A 139 -10.05 -23.67 -49.35
CA PRO A 139 -8.60 -23.62 -49.48
C PRO A 139 -7.95 -23.39 -48.10
N SER A 140 -6.88 -24.13 -47.83
CA SER A 140 -5.93 -23.76 -46.78
C SER A 140 -5.23 -22.46 -47.17
N PRO A 141 -5.23 -21.41 -46.33
CA PRO A 141 -4.60 -20.15 -46.67
C PRO A 141 -3.07 -20.33 -46.78
N SER A 142 -2.48 -19.75 -47.82
CA SER A 142 -1.03 -19.77 -48.01
C SER A 142 -0.35 -18.75 -47.10
N LEU A 143 0.88 -19.04 -46.65
CA LEU A 143 1.60 -18.18 -45.70
C LEU A 143 2.08 -16.83 -46.26
N LEU A 144 1.80 -16.51 -47.54
CA LEU A 144 2.18 -15.24 -48.16
C LEU A 144 1.08 -14.16 -48.13
N ASP A 145 -0.19 -14.53 -48.05
CA ASP A 145 -1.31 -13.58 -48.21
C ASP A 145 -1.58 -12.70 -46.97
N MET A 146 -0.79 -12.87 -45.89
CA MET A 146 -0.99 -12.20 -44.60
C MET A 146 0.00 -11.06 -44.30
N ILE A 147 0.85 -10.68 -45.27
CA ILE A 147 1.87 -9.62 -45.10
C ILE A 147 1.71 -8.52 -46.17
N SER A 148 0.81 -7.58 -45.90
CA SER A 148 0.66 -6.33 -46.67
C SER A 148 1.24 -5.15 -45.90
N PHE A 149 2.52 -4.83 -46.11
CA PHE A 149 3.14 -3.60 -45.59
C PHE A 149 2.95 -2.41 -46.55
N PRO A 150 2.90 -1.15 -46.06
CA PRO A 150 2.79 0.02 -46.93
C PRO A 150 3.99 0.18 -47.88
N SER A 151 3.73 0.25 -49.18
CA SER A 151 4.75 0.41 -50.21
C SER A 151 5.35 1.82 -50.20
N GLY A 152 6.57 1.99 -49.71
CA GLY A 152 7.14 3.35 -49.59
C GLY A 152 8.58 3.53 -49.09
N LEU A 153 9.54 2.67 -49.45
CA LEU A 153 10.97 2.97 -49.26
C LEU A 153 11.85 2.31 -50.35
N SER A 154 12.97 2.95 -50.69
CA SER A 154 13.73 2.70 -51.92
C SER A 154 14.62 1.46 -51.87
N THR A 155 14.53 0.62 -52.90
CA THR A 155 15.48 -0.46 -53.18
C THR A 155 16.82 0.11 -53.66
N LYS A 156 17.87 -0.02 -52.84
CA LYS A 156 19.27 0.01 -53.29
C LYS A 156 19.94 -1.34 -53.05
N ALA A 157 20.74 -1.77 -54.00
CA ALA A 157 21.29 -3.13 -54.03
C ALA A 157 22.36 -3.33 -52.95
N GLY A 158 22.10 -4.25 -52.01
CA GLY A 158 23.06 -4.66 -50.97
C GLY A 158 22.72 -5.97 -50.25
N PHE A 159 21.58 -6.61 -50.55
CA PHE A 159 21.06 -7.73 -49.76
C PHE A 159 21.60 -9.14 -50.10
N PHE A 160 22.29 -9.32 -51.22
CA PHE A 160 22.76 -10.65 -51.66
C PHE A 160 24.00 -11.19 -50.94
N SER A 161 24.59 -10.44 -49.99
CA SER A 161 25.66 -10.91 -49.12
C SER A 161 25.18 -11.62 -47.85
N VAL A 162 23.87 -11.54 -47.51
CA VAL A 162 23.35 -12.03 -46.23
C VAL A 162 23.31 -13.56 -46.15
N LEU A 163 23.27 -14.27 -47.29
CA LEU A 163 23.14 -15.74 -47.36
C LEU A 163 24.35 -16.54 -46.80
N THR A 164 25.41 -15.88 -46.34
CA THR A 164 26.53 -16.53 -45.61
C THR A 164 26.43 -16.38 -44.09
N LEU A 165 25.54 -15.53 -43.56
CA LEU A 165 25.40 -15.28 -42.12
C LEU A 165 24.65 -16.37 -41.35
N ASP A 166 23.94 -17.27 -42.03
CA ASP A 166 23.15 -18.36 -41.43
C ASP A 166 23.93 -19.66 -41.21
N GLN A 167 25.21 -19.75 -41.59
CA GLN A 167 26.02 -20.95 -41.36
C GLN A 167 26.32 -21.13 -39.86
N LEU A 168 25.56 -21.99 -39.19
CA LEU A 168 25.83 -22.46 -37.83
C LEU A 168 27.13 -23.31 -37.80
N PRO A 169 27.84 -23.39 -36.67
CA PRO A 169 29.00 -24.26 -36.54
C PRO A 169 28.64 -25.74 -36.76
N GLN A 170 29.59 -26.53 -37.28
CA GLN A 170 29.40 -27.94 -37.55
C GLN A 170 29.09 -28.71 -36.24
N GLY A 171 27.89 -29.27 -36.15
CA GLY A 171 27.38 -29.99 -34.97
C GLY A 171 26.24 -29.26 -34.26
N VAL A 172 26.11 -27.94 -34.41
CA VAL A 172 25.03 -27.15 -33.78
C VAL A 172 23.72 -27.37 -34.53
N VAL A 173 22.73 -27.98 -33.87
CA VAL A 173 21.44 -28.29 -34.49
C VAL A 173 20.61 -26.99 -34.67
N PRO A 174 20.04 -26.72 -35.87
CA PRO A 174 19.22 -25.53 -36.09
C PRO A 174 18.07 -25.41 -35.08
N PHE A 175 17.81 -24.17 -34.65
CA PHE A 175 16.71 -23.81 -33.71
C PHE A 175 16.82 -24.35 -32.27
N SER A 176 17.95 -24.97 -31.90
CA SER A 176 18.36 -25.25 -30.52
C SER A 176 18.68 -23.97 -29.72
N LEU A 177 18.82 -24.07 -28.39
CA LEU A 177 19.29 -22.95 -27.57
C LEU A 177 20.73 -22.52 -27.94
N GLU A 178 21.59 -23.47 -28.35
CA GLU A 178 22.94 -23.17 -28.83
C GLU A 178 22.91 -22.40 -30.16
N ALA A 179 22.04 -22.78 -31.10
CA ALA A 179 21.82 -22.00 -32.32
C ALA A 179 21.32 -20.58 -31.99
N MET A 180 20.44 -20.43 -30.99
CA MET A 180 19.96 -19.12 -30.52
C MET A 180 21.07 -18.27 -29.87
N LEU A 181 21.99 -18.88 -29.11
CA LEU A 181 23.19 -18.22 -28.61
C LEU A 181 24.08 -17.72 -29.77
N HIS A 182 24.24 -18.51 -30.84
CA HIS A 182 24.97 -18.09 -32.03
C HIS A 182 24.26 -16.97 -32.82
N TYR A 183 22.92 -17.01 -32.94
CA TYR A 183 22.15 -15.91 -33.51
C TYR A 183 22.27 -14.63 -32.67
N ARG A 184 22.19 -14.70 -31.34
CA ARG A 184 22.45 -13.57 -30.42
C ARG A 184 23.83 -12.97 -30.69
N LYS A 185 24.89 -13.80 -30.73
CA LYS A 185 26.29 -13.36 -30.94
C LYS A 185 26.55 -12.75 -32.32
N ARG A 186 25.68 -12.99 -33.31
CA ARG A 186 25.71 -12.34 -34.63
C ARG A 186 24.78 -11.12 -34.73
N GLY A 187 24.12 -10.70 -33.64
CA GLY A 187 23.17 -9.58 -33.63
C GLY A 187 21.81 -9.90 -34.26
N LEU A 188 21.49 -11.18 -34.45
CA LEU A 188 20.31 -11.69 -35.16
C LEU A 188 19.13 -12.03 -34.22
N SER A 189 19.21 -11.70 -32.92
CA SER A 189 18.08 -11.88 -31.99
C SER A 189 16.95 -10.86 -32.24
N PRO A 190 15.67 -11.19 -31.96
CA PRO A 190 14.55 -10.25 -32.02
C PRO A 190 14.77 -9.00 -31.14
N HIS A 191 14.11 -7.89 -31.44
CA HIS A 191 14.29 -6.64 -30.67
C HIS A 191 13.94 -6.80 -29.18
N ALA A 192 12.86 -7.52 -28.87
CA ALA A 192 12.46 -7.85 -27.49
C ALA A 192 13.45 -8.75 -26.72
N ALA A 193 14.40 -9.38 -27.42
CA ALA A 193 15.42 -10.29 -26.89
C ALA A 193 16.81 -9.66 -26.74
N ARG A 194 16.93 -8.34 -26.95
CA ARG A 194 18.16 -7.57 -26.80
C ARG A 194 18.10 -6.79 -25.48
N SER A 195 18.91 -7.16 -24.50
CA SER A 195 19.10 -6.32 -23.31
C SER A 195 19.66 -4.94 -23.69
N ALA A 196 19.29 -3.91 -22.94
CA ALA A 196 19.92 -2.61 -23.04
C ALA A 196 21.31 -2.66 -22.40
N LEU A 197 22.25 -1.83 -22.87
CA LEU A 197 23.51 -1.62 -22.16
C LEU A 197 23.24 -0.73 -20.94
N ASP A 198 23.72 -1.13 -19.75
CA ASP A 198 23.41 -0.50 -18.45
C ASP A 198 23.66 1.02 -18.40
N ILE A 199 24.55 1.52 -19.26
CA ILE A 199 24.90 2.94 -19.37
C ILE A 199 23.69 3.79 -19.85
N LEU A 200 22.67 3.20 -20.51
CA LEU A 200 21.48 3.91 -21.02
C LEU A 200 20.17 3.11 -20.82
N ASN A 201 19.61 3.17 -19.61
CA ASN A 201 18.34 2.57 -19.16
C ASN A 201 17.04 3.11 -19.85
N ILE A 202 17.13 3.53 -21.12
CA ILE A 202 16.01 4.11 -21.90
C ILE A 202 15.87 3.44 -23.30
N ALA A 203 16.89 2.70 -23.76
CA ALA A 203 17.03 2.35 -25.18
C ALA A 203 16.11 1.22 -25.73
N ASN A 204 15.52 0.37 -24.90
CA ASN A 204 14.66 -0.73 -25.37
C ASN A 204 13.44 -0.99 -24.45
N PRO A 205 12.33 -0.25 -24.63
CA PRO A 205 11.09 -0.48 -23.87
C PRO A 205 10.33 -1.76 -24.27
N ALA A 206 10.80 -2.51 -25.28
CA ALA A 206 10.23 -3.78 -25.71
C ALA A 206 10.96 -5.01 -25.11
N PHE A 207 11.99 -4.81 -24.28
CA PHE A 207 12.72 -5.91 -23.64
C PHE A 207 11.83 -6.67 -22.63
N LEU A 208 11.83 -8.01 -22.71
CA LEU A 208 11.07 -8.89 -21.81
C LEU A 208 11.96 -9.98 -21.20
N ALA A 209 12.65 -10.72 -22.07
CA ALA A 209 13.57 -11.81 -21.75
C ALA A 209 14.60 -11.93 -22.87
N THR A 210 15.84 -12.33 -22.60
CA THR A 210 16.84 -12.50 -23.65
C THR A 210 16.70 -13.82 -24.42
N TYR A 211 17.33 -13.89 -25.60
CA TYR A 211 17.83 -15.19 -26.08
C TYR A 211 18.90 -15.73 -25.11
N PRO A 212 19.11 -17.07 -25.03
CA PRO A 212 20.08 -17.71 -24.15
C PRO A 212 21.49 -17.12 -24.22
N ILE A 213 22.19 -17.14 -23.08
CA ILE A 213 23.52 -16.58 -22.88
C ILE A 213 24.42 -17.59 -22.18
N SER A 214 25.71 -17.61 -22.52
CA SER A 214 26.73 -18.27 -21.69
C SER A 214 27.04 -17.43 -20.44
N PHE A 215 27.10 -18.03 -19.25
CA PHE A 215 27.44 -17.32 -18.01
C PHE A 215 28.75 -16.52 -18.11
N LYS A 216 29.79 -17.05 -18.79
CA LYS A 216 31.07 -16.35 -19.00
C LYS A 216 30.96 -15.05 -19.81
N GLU A 217 29.86 -14.84 -20.53
CA GLU A 217 29.56 -13.62 -21.30
C GLU A 217 28.79 -12.60 -20.45
N SER A 218 27.75 -13.05 -19.73
CA SER A 218 26.97 -12.20 -18.80
C SER A 218 27.81 -11.73 -17.60
N PHE A 219 28.59 -12.63 -16.99
CA PHE A 219 29.41 -12.37 -15.80
C PHE A 219 30.90 -12.15 -16.13
N GLN A 220 31.27 -11.75 -17.36
CA GLN A 220 32.68 -11.66 -17.78
C GLN A 220 33.57 -10.82 -16.84
N PRO A 221 33.16 -9.65 -16.33
CA PRO A 221 33.98 -8.87 -15.40
C PRO A 221 34.22 -9.60 -14.08
N THR A 222 33.21 -10.32 -13.57
CA THR A 222 33.30 -11.10 -12.33
C THR A 222 34.25 -12.29 -12.48
N PHE A 223 34.18 -13.02 -13.60
CA PHE A 223 35.13 -14.10 -13.90
C PHE A 223 36.59 -13.61 -13.86
N ILE A 224 36.87 -12.44 -14.44
CA ILE A 224 38.21 -11.84 -14.44
C ILE A 224 38.61 -11.40 -13.02
N ASN A 225 37.71 -10.73 -12.29
CA ASN A 225 37.97 -10.26 -10.93
C ASN A 225 38.29 -11.42 -9.97
N LEU A 226 37.50 -12.50 -9.99
CA LEU A 226 37.73 -13.67 -9.15
C LEU A 226 39.02 -14.41 -9.53
N GLN A 227 39.34 -14.52 -10.82
CA GLN A 227 40.61 -15.08 -11.27
C GLN A 227 41.81 -14.23 -10.82
N GLN A 228 41.69 -12.91 -10.83
CA GLN A 228 42.73 -12.01 -10.31
C GLN A 228 42.88 -12.12 -8.80
N LYS A 229 41.78 -12.13 -8.03
CA LYS A 229 41.80 -12.34 -6.57
C LYS A 229 42.50 -13.64 -6.18
N LEU A 230 42.29 -14.74 -6.92
CA LEU A 230 42.96 -16.02 -6.67
C LEU A 230 44.45 -16.05 -7.04
N LEU A 231 44.96 -15.03 -7.74
CA LEU A 231 46.39 -14.84 -8.01
C LEU A 231 47.05 -13.88 -6.99
N GLU A 232 46.26 -13.00 -6.36
CA GLU A 232 46.74 -11.94 -5.46
C GLU A 232 46.57 -12.27 -3.97
N ALA A 233 45.55 -13.07 -3.60
CA ALA A 233 45.26 -13.44 -2.22
C ALA A 233 46.07 -14.66 -1.75
N ASN A 234 46.37 -14.71 -0.44
CA ASN A 234 46.99 -15.87 0.20
C ASN A 234 46.06 -17.10 0.11
N PRO A 235 46.49 -18.27 -0.41
CA PRO A 235 45.69 -19.50 -0.45
C PRO A 235 45.11 -19.98 0.88
N GLU A 236 45.69 -19.58 2.02
CA GLU A 236 45.18 -19.90 3.37
C GLU A 236 44.17 -18.86 3.91
N SER A 237 43.77 -17.86 3.12
CA SER A 237 42.86 -16.80 3.55
C SER A 237 41.39 -17.05 3.22
N ASP A 238 40.50 -16.55 4.07
CA ASP A 238 39.05 -16.54 3.84
C ASP A 238 38.67 -15.87 2.50
N GLU A 239 39.40 -14.81 2.09
CA GLU A 239 39.12 -14.13 0.81
C GLU A 239 39.45 -15.01 -0.40
N TYR A 240 40.57 -15.73 -0.38
CA TYR A 240 40.90 -16.71 -1.41
C TYR A 240 39.83 -17.82 -1.47
N LEU A 241 39.45 -18.36 -0.31
CA LEU A 241 38.46 -19.43 -0.22
C LEU A 241 37.07 -18.98 -0.70
N VAL A 242 36.62 -17.77 -0.35
CA VAL A 242 35.38 -17.18 -0.87
C VAL A 242 35.44 -17.00 -2.38
N ALA A 243 36.53 -16.47 -2.92
CA ALA A 243 36.70 -16.26 -4.36
C ALA A 243 36.72 -17.59 -5.16
N ASP A 244 37.34 -18.64 -4.60
CA ASP A 244 37.39 -19.98 -5.19
C ASP A 244 36.01 -20.63 -5.23
N LEU A 245 35.23 -20.57 -4.14
CA LEU A 245 33.86 -21.10 -4.08
C LEU A 245 32.94 -20.39 -5.10
N GLN A 246 33.04 -19.06 -5.21
CA GLN A 246 32.28 -18.26 -6.18
C GLN A 246 32.68 -18.59 -7.63
N LEU A 247 33.99 -18.72 -7.91
CA LEU A 247 34.47 -19.08 -9.23
C LEU A 247 34.13 -20.54 -9.60
N LYS A 248 34.08 -21.46 -8.63
CA LYS A 248 33.61 -22.84 -8.80
C LYS A 248 32.14 -22.88 -9.21
N GLN A 249 31.25 -22.17 -8.50
CA GLN A 249 29.84 -22.05 -8.91
C GLN A 249 29.72 -21.48 -10.33
N LEU A 250 30.38 -20.36 -10.61
CA LEU A 250 30.29 -19.72 -11.93
C LEU A 250 30.81 -20.63 -13.05
N ASN A 251 31.87 -21.40 -12.83
CA ASN A 251 32.32 -22.42 -13.78
C ASN A 251 31.31 -23.56 -13.94
N TYR A 252 30.74 -24.08 -12.85
CA TYR A 252 29.72 -25.13 -12.88
C TYR A 252 28.50 -24.69 -13.70
N LEU A 253 27.94 -23.53 -13.37
CA LEU A 253 26.79 -22.96 -14.07
C LEU A 253 27.13 -22.65 -15.53
N ASN A 254 28.31 -22.08 -15.82
CA ASN A 254 28.76 -21.86 -17.20
C ASN A 254 28.93 -23.15 -18.01
N ASN A 255 29.22 -24.28 -17.38
CA ASN A 255 29.37 -25.55 -18.07
C ASN A 255 28.01 -26.19 -18.35
N ASN A 256 27.14 -26.29 -17.33
CA ASN A 256 25.90 -27.08 -17.39
C ASN A 256 24.65 -26.29 -17.86
N TYR A 257 24.67 -24.95 -17.79
CA TYR A 257 23.50 -24.11 -18.04
C TYR A 257 23.78 -22.95 -19.02
N TYR A 258 22.71 -22.51 -19.70
CA TYR A 258 22.57 -21.17 -20.24
C TYR A 258 21.71 -20.32 -19.28
N ILE A 259 21.98 -19.01 -19.21
CA ILE A 259 21.12 -18.06 -18.50
C ILE A 259 20.22 -17.32 -19.50
N VAL A 260 19.00 -17.01 -19.07
CA VAL A 260 18.08 -16.08 -19.74
C VAL A 260 17.82 -14.92 -18.78
N GLU A 261 18.30 -13.73 -19.15
CA GLU A 261 18.09 -12.48 -18.43
C GLU A 261 16.66 -11.98 -18.67
N VAL A 262 15.97 -11.48 -17.64
CA VAL A 262 14.57 -11.00 -17.74
C VAL A 262 14.42 -9.56 -17.28
N LEU A 263 13.32 -8.90 -17.68
CA LEU A 263 13.03 -7.52 -17.24
C LEU A 263 12.85 -7.45 -15.72
N GLY A 264 13.59 -6.54 -15.06
CA GLY A 264 13.54 -6.25 -13.63
C GLY A 264 12.36 -5.37 -13.20
N ASP A 265 11.14 -5.65 -13.66
CA ASP A 265 9.92 -4.86 -13.39
C ASP A 265 9.16 -5.32 -12.13
N GLY A 266 9.82 -5.99 -11.20
CA GLY A 266 9.20 -6.70 -10.07
C GLY A 266 8.57 -8.05 -10.44
N ASN A 267 8.29 -8.32 -11.72
CA ASN A 267 7.73 -9.59 -12.19
C ASN A 267 8.80 -10.62 -12.62
N CYS A 268 10.09 -10.32 -12.42
CA CYS A 268 11.21 -11.13 -12.89
C CYS A 268 11.11 -12.61 -12.48
N PHE A 269 10.73 -12.92 -11.23
CA PHE A 269 10.51 -14.29 -10.76
C PHE A 269 9.47 -15.05 -11.61
N TYR A 270 8.23 -14.52 -11.70
CA TYR A 270 7.16 -15.16 -12.47
C TYR A 270 7.54 -15.28 -13.95
N ARG A 271 8.28 -14.32 -14.51
CA ARG A 271 8.76 -14.35 -15.90
C ARG A 271 9.82 -15.42 -16.12
N ALA A 272 10.76 -15.58 -15.18
CA ALA A 272 11.77 -16.64 -15.21
C ALA A 272 11.13 -18.03 -15.10
N CYS A 273 10.18 -18.21 -14.19
CA CYS A 273 9.37 -19.44 -14.08
C CYS A 273 8.58 -19.73 -15.35
N PHE A 274 7.95 -18.73 -15.98
CA PHE A 274 7.22 -18.90 -17.24
C PHE A 274 8.14 -19.38 -18.39
N VAL A 275 9.34 -18.80 -18.52
CA VAL A 275 10.36 -19.25 -19.49
C VAL A 275 10.76 -20.70 -19.22
N GLY A 276 11.10 -21.03 -17.97
CA GLY A 276 11.55 -22.39 -17.61
C GLY A 276 10.46 -23.44 -17.80
N TRP A 277 9.24 -23.16 -17.33
CA TRP A 277 8.08 -24.04 -17.43
C TRP A 277 7.73 -24.40 -18.88
N LEU A 278 7.59 -23.40 -19.77
CA LEU A 278 7.26 -23.69 -21.17
C LEU A 278 8.42 -24.37 -21.93
N CYS A 279 9.67 -24.06 -21.60
CA CYS A 279 10.83 -24.77 -22.17
C CYS A 279 10.88 -26.23 -21.71
N TYR A 280 10.57 -26.52 -20.44
CA TYR A 280 10.47 -27.87 -19.89
C TYR A 280 9.38 -28.69 -20.58
N LEU A 281 8.14 -28.15 -20.66
CA LEU A 281 7.03 -28.81 -21.35
C LEU A 281 7.40 -29.12 -22.81
N MET A 282 8.05 -28.17 -23.50
CA MET A 282 8.47 -28.38 -24.89
C MET A 282 9.55 -29.46 -25.03
N ARG A 283 10.51 -29.53 -24.10
CA ARG A 283 11.61 -30.52 -24.08
C ARG A 283 11.15 -31.95 -23.80
N GLN A 284 10.00 -32.17 -23.15
CA GLN A 284 9.48 -33.52 -22.89
C GLN A 284 9.18 -34.35 -24.16
N ASN A 285 9.16 -33.74 -25.36
CA ASN A 285 8.94 -34.40 -26.66
C ASN A 285 7.61 -35.16 -26.84
N HIS A 286 6.76 -35.23 -25.82
CA HIS A 286 5.45 -35.87 -25.85
C HIS A 286 4.39 -34.99 -26.56
N PRO A 287 3.65 -35.49 -27.56
CA PRO A 287 2.63 -34.71 -28.26
C PRO A 287 1.41 -34.32 -27.40
N GLY A 288 1.18 -34.99 -26.27
CA GLY A 288 0.08 -34.71 -25.34
C GLY A 288 0.37 -33.60 -24.31
N VAL A 289 1.64 -33.38 -23.97
CA VAL A 289 2.08 -32.64 -22.75
C VAL A 289 1.44 -31.26 -22.56
N PHE A 290 1.30 -30.47 -23.64
CA PHE A 290 0.66 -29.14 -23.57
C PHE A 290 -0.87 -29.18 -23.40
N SER A 291 -1.53 -30.28 -23.75
CA SER A 291 -2.96 -30.48 -23.45
C SER A 291 -3.15 -31.04 -22.05
N GLU A 292 -2.32 -32.01 -21.64
CA GLU A 292 -2.35 -32.59 -20.29
C GLU A 292 -2.07 -31.52 -19.23
N GLU A 293 -1.12 -30.61 -19.47
CA GLU A 293 -0.86 -29.49 -18.58
C GLU A 293 -2.01 -28.45 -18.59
N ALA A 294 -2.63 -28.20 -19.75
CA ALA A 294 -3.79 -27.31 -19.87
C ALA A 294 -5.03 -27.83 -19.13
N GLU A 295 -5.20 -29.15 -19.06
CA GLU A 295 -6.20 -29.83 -18.24
C GLU A 295 -5.81 -29.79 -16.75
N ARG A 296 -4.54 -30.08 -16.41
CA ARG A 296 -4.02 -30.03 -15.04
C ARG A 296 -4.26 -28.67 -14.39
N ILE A 297 -3.90 -27.57 -15.05
CA ILE A 297 -4.05 -26.22 -14.46
C ILE A 297 -5.52 -25.77 -14.32
N GLN A 298 -6.45 -26.36 -15.07
CA GLN A 298 -7.89 -26.15 -14.88
C GLN A 298 -8.47 -27.04 -13.76
N SER A 299 -7.78 -28.12 -13.38
CA SER A 299 -8.19 -28.98 -12.26
C SER A 299 -7.67 -28.51 -10.89
N LEU A 300 -6.77 -27.53 -10.84
CA LEU A 300 -6.25 -26.97 -9.59
C LEU A 300 -7.34 -26.25 -8.77
N PRO A 301 -7.29 -26.29 -7.42
CA PRO A 301 -8.25 -25.59 -6.56
C PRO A 301 -8.40 -24.09 -6.92
N PHE A 302 -7.28 -23.43 -7.24
CA PHE A 302 -7.23 -22.06 -7.78
C PHE A 302 -8.26 -21.81 -8.89
N ALA A 303 -8.31 -22.66 -9.91
CA ALA A 303 -9.20 -22.48 -11.07
C ALA A 303 -10.70 -22.58 -10.72
N SER A 304 -11.04 -23.22 -9.60
CA SER A 304 -12.42 -23.34 -9.08
C SER A 304 -12.79 -22.27 -8.04
N SER A 305 -11.81 -21.54 -7.50
CA SER A 305 -11.98 -20.66 -6.33
C SER A 305 -12.74 -19.36 -6.61
N SER A 306 -12.67 -18.81 -7.83
CA SER A 306 -13.42 -17.62 -8.22
C SER A 306 -13.64 -17.53 -9.75
N PRO A 307 -14.64 -16.78 -10.23
CA PRO A 307 -14.83 -16.55 -11.67
C PRO A 307 -13.64 -15.86 -12.36
N GLU A 308 -12.90 -14.99 -11.65
CA GLU A 308 -11.67 -14.40 -12.19
C GLU A 308 -10.54 -15.44 -12.27
N HIS A 309 -10.34 -16.26 -11.24
CA HIS A 309 -9.31 -17.30 -11.26
C HIS A 309 -9.61 -18.38 -12.31
N GLN A 310 -10.89 -18.71 -12.54
CA GLN A 310 -11.33 -19.55 -13.65
C GLN A 310 -10.97 -18.92 -15.01
N ALA A 311 -11.25 -17.63 -15.20
CA ALA A 311 -10.94 -16.92 -16.45
C ALA A 311 -9.42 -16.81 -16.69
N ILE A 312 -8.62 -16.54 -15.65
CA ILE A 312 -7.15 -16.48 -15.73
C ILE A 312 -6.57 -17.87 -16.06
N SER A 313 -7.06 -18.92 -15.38
CA SER A 313 -6.64 -20.31 -15.62
C SER A 313 -6.99 -20.76 -17.03
N LYS A 314 -8.19 -20.42 -17.51
CA LYS A 314 -8.59 -20.68 -18.90
C LYS A 314 -7.69 -19.94 -19.91
N ASN A 315 -7.43 -18.65 -19.71
CA ASN A 315 -6.56 -17.89 -20.62
C ASN A 315 -5.13 -18.48 -20.71
N MET A 316 -4.62 -19.03 -19.61
CA MET A 316 -3.34 -19.75 -19.60
C MET A 316 -3.46 -21.14 -20.28
N ALA A 317 -4.55 -21.86 -20.08
CA ALA A 317 -4.79 -23.16 -20.72
C ALA A 317 -4.96 -23.03 -22.24
N ASP A 318 -5.70 -22.03 -22.73
CA ASP A 318 -5.84 -21.69 -24.14
C ASP A 318 -4.45 -21.33 -24.76
N LEU A 319 -3.56 -20.70 -23.99
CA LEU A 319 -2.18 -20.42 -24.40
C LEU A 319 -1.30 -21.68 -24.46
N LEU A 320 -1.43 -22.63 -23.51
CA LEU A 320 -0.76 -23.93 -23.58
C LEU A 320 -1.25 -24.74 -24.80
N LEU A 321 -2.56 -24.75 -25.05
CA LEU A 321 -3.16 -25.39 -26.24
C LEU A 321 -2.69 -24.74 -27.55
N TYR A 322 -2.39 -23.44 -27.57
CA TYR A 322 -1.73 -22.79 -28.70
C TYR A 322 -0.26 -23.25 -28.85
N CYS A 323 0.50 -23.33 -27.75
CA CYS A 323 1.88 -23.81 -27.73
C CYS A 323 2.03 -25.26 -28.27
N LYS A 324 0.98 -26.08 -28.16
CA LYS A 324 0.92 -27.44 -28.74
C LYS A 324 1.28 -27.52 -30.22
N ASN A 325 1.12 -26.44 -31.00
CA ASN A 325 1.39 -26.39 -32.44
C ASN A 325 2.85 -26.02 -32.79
N LEU A 326 3.68 -25.63 -31.82
CA LEU A 326 5.05 -25.19 -32.05
C LEU A 326 6.01 -26.36 -32.29
N LYS A 327 7.05 -26.17 -33.11
CA LYS A 327 8.00 -27.24 -33.51
C LYS A 327 9.45 -27.04 -33.06
N THR A 328 9.80 -25.90 -32.48
CA THR A 328 11.18 -25.59 -32.01
C THR A 328 11.15 -24.67 -30.80
N LEU A 329 12.19 -24.72 -29.95
CA LEU A 329 12.36 -23.76 -28.86
C LEU A 329 12.49 -22.31 -29.39
N LYS A 330 13.12 -22.11 -30.55
CA LYS A 330 13.14 -20.78 -31.19
C LYS A 330 11.73 -20.24 -31.46
N ASN A 331 10.80 -21.06 -31.95
CA ASN A 331 9.42 -20.63 -32.19
C ASN A 331 8.69 -20.32 -30.87
N LEU A 332 8.97 -21.06 -29.80
CA LEU A 332 8.44 -20.76 -28.45
C LEU A 332 8.95 -19.40 -27.94
N PHE A 333 10.23 -19.10 -28.11
CA PHE A 333 10.76 -17.77 -27.78
C PHE A 333 10.12 -16.68 -28.63
N ASP A 334 10.23 -16.77 -29.96
CA ASP A 334 9.84 -15.70 -30.88
C ASP A 334 8.34 -15.38 -30.86
N LEU A 335 7.48 -16.38 -30.63
CA LEU A 335 6.03 -16.21 -30.67
C LEU A 335 5.39 -16.07 -29.28
N ILE A 336 5.96 -16.66 -28.22
CA ILE A 336 5.35 -16.72 -26.88
C ILE A 336 6.16 -15.93 -25.85
N LEU A 337 7.39 -16.34 -25.56
CA LEU A 337 8.19 -15.78 -24.44
C LEU A 337 8.70 -14.35 -24.71
N LEU A 338 8.71 -13.93 -25.97
CA LEU A 338 9.03 -12.57 -26.41
C LEU A 338 7.79 -11.77 -26.84
N SER A 339 6.59 -12.34 -26.70
CA SER A 339 5.32 -11.63 -26.91
C SER A 339 4.89 -10.92 -25.62
N PRO A 340 4.70 -9.59 -25.61
CA PRO A 340 4.21 -8.87 -24.44
C PRO A 340 2.85 -9.37 -23.95
N ILE A 341 1.99 -9.82 -24.88
CA ILE A 341 0.64 -10.31 -24.59
C ILE A 341 0.72 -11.65 -23.85
N HIS A 342 1.39 -12.65 -24.44
CA HIS A 342 1.44 -13.99 -23.86
C HIS A 342 2.28 -14.06 -22.58
N THR A 343 3.36 -13.26 -22.51
CA THR A 343 4.16 -13.15 -21.28
C THR A 343 3.36 -12.50 -20.14
N ASN A 344 2.50 -11.52 -20.43
CA ASN A 344 1.60 -10.95 -19.43
C ASN A 344 0.54 -11.95 -18.95
N THR A 345 -0.03 -12.77 -19.85
CA THR A 345 -0.93 -13.88 -19.47
C THR A 345 -0.23 -14.86 -18.52
N GLY A 346 0.98 -15.30 -18.86
CA GLY A 346 1.78 -16.20 -18.03
C GLY A 346 2.12 -15.62 -16.66
N VAL A 347 2.61 -14.38 -16.62
CA VAL A 347 2.93 -13.67 -15.38
C VAL A 347 1.70 -13.45 -14.51
N LYS A 348 0.54 -13.06 -15.08
CA LYS A 348 -0.70 -12.90 -14.30
C LYS A 348 -1.16 -14.23 -13.71
N TYR A 349 -1.15 -15.32 -14.50
CA TYR A 349 -1.50 -16.65 -14.01
C TYR A 349 -0.59 -17.08 -12.86
N LEU A 350 0.73 -17.05 -13.06
CA LEU A 350 1.71 -17.51 -12.09
C LEU A 350 1.69 -16.71 -10.79
N ARG A 351 1.55 -15.38 -10.85
CA ARG A 351 1.43 -14.57 -9.63
C ARG A 351 0.16 -14.89 -8.86
N GLN A 352 -1.00 -14.96 -9.53
CA GLN A 352 -2.28 -15.18 -8.85
C GLN A 352 -2.37 -16.60 -8.25
N LEU A 353 -1.77 -17.60 -8.91
CA LEU A 353 -1.60 -18.94 -8.35
C LEU A 353 -0.68 -18.91 -7.10
N ALA A 354 0.50 -18.29 -7.20
CA ALA A 354 1.45 -18.20 -6.09
C ALA A 354 0.83 -17.56 -4.85
N THR A 355 0.10 -16.46 -5.04
CA THR A 355 -0.65 -15.75 -4.00
C THR A 355 -1.73 -16.65 -3.39
N PHE A 356 -2.60 -17.26 -4.20
CA PHE A 356 -3.69 -18.13 -3.69
C PHE A 356 -3.18 -19.31 -2.85
N GLU A 357 -2.12 -19.99 -3.30
CA GLU A 357 -1.55 -21.13 -2.57
C GLU A 357 -0.85 -20.67 -1.27
N THR A 358 -0.15 -19.54 -1.31
CA THR A 358 0.43 -18.89 -0.12
C THR A 358 -0.66 -18.50 0.88
N ASP A 359 -1.77 -17.95 0.40
CA ASP A 359 -2.93 -17.60 1.22
C ASP A 359 -3.55 -18.82 1.90
N CYS A 360 -3.71 -19.92 1.17
CA CYS A 360 -4.18 -21.19 1.72
C CYS A 360 -3.23 -21.75 2.79
N ILE A 361 -1.91 -21.70 2.58
CA ILE A 361 -0.90 -22.12 3.57
C ILE A 361 -0.94 -21.22 4.82
N ARG A 362 -1.02 -19.90 4.65
CA ARG A 362 -1.13 -18.91 5.74
C ARG A 362 -2.40 -19.13 6.59
N VAL A 363 -3.55 -19.35 5.96
CA VAL A 363 -4.82 -19.64 6.67
C VAL A 363 -4.75 -20.97 7.42
N GLN A 364 -4.20 -22.03 6.81
CA GLN A 364 -4.09 -23.36 7.44
C GLN A 364 -3.10 -23.40 8.61
N SER A 365 -2.02 -22.63 8.55
CA SER A 365 -0.93 -22.65 9.56
C SER A 365 -1.15 -21.69 10.73
N LEU A 366 -1.78 -20.53 10.50
CA LEU A 366 -2.00 -19.49 11.52
C LEU A 366 -3.44 -19.45 12.03
N GLY A 367 -4.43 -19.75 11.17
CA GLY A 367 -5.83 -19.42 11.41
C GLY A 367 -6.14 -17.94 11.14
N GLU A 368 -7.41 -17.63 10.83
CA GLU A 368 -7.82 -16.34 10.28
C GLU A 368 -7.47 -15.13 11.17
N GLU A 369 -7.72 -15.20 12.48
CA GLU A 369 -7.45 -14.07 13.39
C GLU A 369 -5.94 -13.78 13.54
N ASN A 370 -5.09 -14.81 13.57
CA ASN A 370 -3.64 -14.63 13.64
C ASN A 370 -3.07 -14.10 12.32
N LEU A 371 -3.61 -14.54 11.19
CA LEU A 371 -3.27 -14.00 9.87
C LEU A 371 -3.71 -12.54 9.73
N LYS A 372 -4.91 -12.20 10.19
CA LYS A 372 -5.42 -10.83 10.25
C LYS A 372 -4.54 -9.95 11.14
N ALA A 373 -4.14 -10.43 12.31
CA ALA A 373 -3.20 -9.74 13.19
C ALA A 373 -1.80 -9.57 12.57
N LEU A 374 -1.29 -10.58 11.83
CA LEU A 374 -0.02 -10.50 11.10
C LEU A 374 -0.06 -9.41 10.02
N ILE A 375 -1.09 -9.40 9.18
CA ILE A 375 -1.25 -8.40 8.11
C ILE A 375 -1.40 -6.99 8.72
N LEU A 376 -2.23 -6.82 9.76
CA LEU A 376 -2.36 -5.55 10.47
C LEU A 376 -1.03 -5.10 11.09
N GLY A 377 -0.23 -6.02 11.63
CA GLY A 377 1.11 -5.73 12.15
C GLY A 377 2.09 -5.26 11.06
N GLN A 378 2.12 -5.93 9.91
CA GLN A 378 2.97 -5.53 8.77
C GLN A 378 2.56 -4.17 8.18
N LEU A 379 1.25 -3.90 8.10
CA LEU A 379 0.70 -2.59 7.74
C LEU A 379 1.00 -1.53 8.82
N GLU A 380 0.98 -1.90 10.10
CA GLU A 380 1.30 -0.96 11.18
C GLU A 380 2.80 -0.58 11.18
N GLU A 381 3.69 -1.56 11.02
CA GLU A 381 5.14 -1.36 11.02
C GLU A 381 5.65 -0.67 9.73
N THR A 382 4.90 -0.72 8.61
CA THR A 382 5.32 -0.17 7.30
C THR A 382 4.36 0.91 6.75
N PRO A 383 4.64 2.22 6.95
CA PRO A 383 3.77 3.33 6.54
C PRO A 383 3.45 3.38 5.04
N GLU A 384 4.39 2.96 4.21
CA GLU A 384 4.27 2.92 2.75
C GLU A 384 3.31 1.80 2.31
N LEU A 385 3.27 0.67 3.02
CA LEU A 385 2.24 -0.36 2.83
C LEU A 385 0.89 0.10 3.38
N LEU A 386 0.84 0.83 4.50
CA LEU A 386 -0.41 1.41 5.00
C LEU A 386 -1.01 2.44 4.03
N LEU A 387 -0.17 3.27 3.40
CA LEU A 387 -0.59 4.19 2.33
C LEU A 387 -1.05 3.43 1.08
N ALA A 388 -0.34 2.37 0.70
CA ALA A 388 -0.75 1.54 -0.41
C ALA A 388 -2.09 0.84 -0.12
N ALA A 389 -2.30 0.31 1.09
CA ALA A 389 -3.54 -0.31 1.53
C ALA A 389 -4.71 0.67 1.52
N LEU A 390 -4.52 1.90 2.02
CA LEU A 390 -5.50 2.98 1.93
C LEU A 390 -5.83 3.30 0.45
N SER A 391 -4.80 3.43 -0.39
CA SER A 391 -4.93 3.77 -1.82
C SER A 391 -5.59 2.67 -2.65
N GLU A 392 -5.37 1.41 -2.26
CA GLU A 392 -5.92 0.22 -2.90
C GLU A 392 -7.36 -0.03 -2.42
N LEU A 393 -7.65 0.14 -1.13
CA LEU A 393 -9.01 0.14 -0.62
C LEU A 393 -9.85 1.26 -1.25
N MET A 394 -9.28 2.46 -1.48
CA MET A 394 -9.93 3.52 -2.28
C MET A 394 -10.14 3.12 -3.76
N ARG A 395 -9.36 2.18 -4.29
CA ARG A 395 -9.48 1.66 -5.67
C ARG A 395 -10.54 0.57 -5.79
N ILE A 396 -10.68 -0.31 -4.79
CA ILE A 396 -11.64 -1.45 -4.81
C ILE A 396 -12.98 -1.15 -4.14
N GLN A 397 -12.96 -0.33 -3.09
CA GLN A 397 -14.13 0.05 -2.28
C GLN A 397 -14.06 1.55 -1.92
N PRO A 398 -14.11 2.49 -2.88
CA PRO A 398 -14.19 3.93 -2.55
C PRO A 398 -15.42 4.26 -1.70
N SER A 399 -16.47 3.42 -1.72
CA SER A 399 -17.64 3.51 -0.85
C SER A 399 -17.52 2.76 0.49
N SER A 400 -16.34 2.27 0.89
CA SER A 400 -16.20 1.41 2.06
C SER A 400 -16.78 2.06 3.33
N PRO A 401 -17.41 1.28 4.25
CA PRO A 401 -17.74 1.77 5.58
C PRO A 401 -16.54 2.42 6.27
N LEU A 402 -15.32 1.89 6.07
CA LEU A 402 -14.07 2.48 6.57
C LEU A 402 -13.92 3.96 6.22
N PHE A 403 -14.11 4.35 4.96
CA PHE A 403 -14.02 5.75 4.54
C PHE A 403 -15.23 6.55 5.02
N THR A 404 -16.42 5.94 4.99
CA THR A 404 -17.65 6.61 5.41
C THR A 404 -17.60 6.96 6.90
N GLU A 405 -17.15 6.05 7.76
CA GLU A 405 -16.98 6.24 9.21
C GLU A 405 -15.78 7.13 9.54
N MET A 406 -14.62 6.95 8.88
CA MET A 406 -13.44 7.80 9.08
C MET A 406 -13.75 9.30 8.87
N PHE A 407 -14.77 9.62 8.07
CA PHE A 407 -15.20 11.00 7.82
C PHE A 407 -16.52 11.39 8.54
N LEU A 408 -17.32 10.43 9.03
CA LEU A 408 -18.62 10.68 9.66
C LEU A 408 -18.86 9.74 10.85
N ASN A 409 -18.89 10.30 12.06
CA ASN A 409 -19.17 9.57 13.31
C ASN A 409 -18.19 8.42 13.57
N THR A 410 -16.88 8.69 13.51
CA THR A 410 -15.84 7.76 13.94
C THR A 410 -16.14 7.21 15.34
N ARG A 411 -16.44 5.91 15.43
CA ARG A 411 -16.21 5.17 16.67
C ARG A 411 -14.72 5.26 17.00
N PRO A 412 -14.33 5.55 18.25
CA PRO A 412 -12.93 5.57 18.63
C PRO A 412 -12.35 4.15 18.63
N PRO A 413 -11.02 4.01 18.54
CA PRO A 413 -10.32 2.79 18.91
C PRO A 413 -10.57 2.42 20.38
N SER A 414 -10.10 1.25 20.81
CA SER A 414 -10.14 0.80 22.21
C SER A 414 -9.26 1.71 23.10
N LEU A 415 -9.81 2.87 23.47
CA LEU A 415 -9.11 3.90 24.23
C LEU A 415 -8.72 3.40 25.62
N SER A 416 -7.45 3.51 25.98
CA SER A 416 -6.99 3.28 27.36
C SER A 416 -7.69 4.22 28.34
N ALA A 417 -7.78 3.85 29.63
CA ALA A 417 -8.31 4.75 30.66
C ALA A 417 -7.60 6.12 30.67
N THR A 418 -6.28 6.14 30.46
CA THR A 418 -5.47 7.35 30.30
C THR A 418 -5.93 8.20 29.12
N THR A 419 -6.15 7.61 27.95
CA THR A 419 -6.63 8.34 26.75
C THR A 419 -8.03 8.93 26.99
N GLN A 420 -8.91 8.18 27.64
CA GLN A 420 -10.27 8.64 27.99
C GLN A 420 -10.22 9.82 28.97
N ALA A 421 -9.39 9.74 30.02
CA ALA A 421 -9.19 10.80 31.00
C ALA A 421 -8.62 12.09 30.36
N LEU A 422 -7.62 11.96 29.49
CA LEU A 422 -7.00 13.10 28.81
C LEU A 422 -7.97 13.81 27.85
N LEU A 423 -8.88 13.08 27.18
CA LEU A 423 -9.93 13.69 26.35
C LEU A 423 -10.90 14.56 27.16
N LEU A 424 -11.29 14.12 28.36
CA LEU A 424 -12.15 14.92 29.24
C LEU A 424 -11.45 16.22 29.70
N LEU A 425 -10.15 16.15 30.02
CA LEU A 425 -9.34 17.31 30.41
C LEU A 425 -9.08 18.27 29.24
N GLU A 426 -8.76 17.73 28.05
CA GLU A 426 -8.54 18.51 26.82
C GLU A 426 -9.76 19.31 26.38
N PHE A 427 -10.97 18.75 26.56
CA PHE A 427 -12.23 19.38 26.19
C PHE A 427 -13.03 19.93 27.39
N LEU A 428 -12.38 20.13 28.53
CA LEU A 428 -13.04 20.53 29.78
C LEU A 428 -13.89 21.80 29.66
N HIS A 429 -13.34 22.86 29.05
CA HIS A 429 -14.08 24.10 28.82
C HIS A 429 -15.30 23.90 27.88
N PRO A 430 -15.18 23.28 26.69
CA PRO A 430 -16.34 22.89 25.88
C PRO A 430 -17.39 22.03 26.59
N LEU A 431 -16.97 21.08 27.44
CA LEU A 431 -17.88 20.20 28.19
C LEU A 431 -18.73 20.98 29.20
N LEU A 432 -18.07 21.82 30.02
CA LEU A 432 -18.72 22.57 31.09
C LEU A 432 -19.53 23.78 30.60
N SER A 433 -19.11 24.44 29.52
CA SER A 433 -19.80 25.62 28.96
C SER A 433 -20.98 25.30 28.02
N SER A 434 -21.16 24.03 27.64
CA SER A 434 -22.19 23.62 26.69
C SER A 434 -23.56 23.40 27.35
N LYS A 435 -24.62 23.79 26.63
CA LYS A 435 -26.03 23.61 27.02
C LYS A 435 -26.69 22.37 26.39
N GLN A 436 -25.90 21.41 25.91
CA GLN A 436 -26.44 20.18 25.34
C GLN A 436 -26.70 19.13 26.43
N GLU A 437 -27.89 18.54 26.41
CA GLU A 437 -28.33 17.51 27.37
C GLU A 437 -27.32 16.36 27.52
N THR A 438 -26.73 15.90 26.41
CA THR A 438 -25.73 14.79 26.44
C THR A 438 -24.39 15.17 27.06
N PHE A 439 -24.13 16.44 27.39
CA PHE A 439 -22.98 16.84 28.21
C PHE A 439 -23.43 17.15 29.64
N LEU A 440 -24.58 17.81 29.81
CA LEU A 440 -25.19 18.06 31.12
C LEU A 440 -25.41 16.77 31.92
N SER A 441 -25.78 15.67 31.26
CA SER A 441 -25.96 14.35 31.87
C SER A 441 -24.70 13.76 32.51
N ILE A 442 -23.50 14.15 32.07
CA ILE A 442 -22.23 13.68 32.64
C ILE A 442 -21.53 14.71 33.53
N HIS A 443 -22.07 15.93 33.70
CA HIS A 443 -21.46 16.97 34.53
C HIS A 443 -21.13 16.53 35.97
N PRO A 444 -21.92 15.68 36.66
CA PRO A 444 -21.54 15.15 37.98
C PRO A 444 -20.28 14.27 37.91
N LEU A 445 -20.23 13.33 36.95
CA LEU A 445 -19.12 12.40 36.76
C LEU A 445 -17.82 13.12 36.40
N VAL A 446 -17.91 14.19 35.60
CA VAL A 446 -16.76 15.04 35.27
C VAL A 446 -16.20 15.72 36.52
N ARG A 447 -17.05 16.19 37.46
CA ARG A 447 -16.58 16.85 38.70
C ARG A 447 -15.84 15.87 39.63
N GLU A 448 -16.42 14.70 39.85
CA GLU A 448 -15.80 13.61 40.61
C GLU A 448 -14.42 13.25 40.02
N PHE A 449 -14.33 13.10 38.70
CA PHE A 449 -13.07 12.90 37.99
C PHE A 449 -12.06 14.05 38.17
N LEU A 450 -12.49 15.33 38.17
CA LEU A 450 -11.58 16.47 38.41
C LEU A 450 -11.01 16.47 39.84
N GLU A 451 -11.81 16.11 40.83
CA GLU A 451 -11.38 16.01 42.23
C GLU A 451 -10.37 14.86 42.42
N THR A 452 -10.64 13.68 41.84
CA THR A 452 -9.72 12.54 41.81
C THR A 452 -8.45 12.83 40.99
N CYS A 453 -8.55 13.61 39.91
CA CYS A 453 -7.39 14.07 39.15
C CYS A 453 -6.51 15.00 40.00
N SER A 454 -7.12 15.98 40.68
CA SER A 454 -6.41 16.93 41.55
C SER A 454 -5.64 16.25 42.69
N SER A 455 -6.23 15.24 43.34
CA SER A 455 -5.56 14.49 44.39
C SER A 455 -4.42 13.62 43.86
N THR A 456 -4.60 12.97 42.70
CA THR A 456 -3.56 12.20 41.99
C THR A 456 -2.37 13.08 41.56
N LEU A 457 -2.65 14.25 41.00
CA LEU A 457 -1.61 15.23 40.64
C LEU A 457 -0.86 15.74 41.87
N SER A 458 -1.59 16.08 42.94
CA SER A 458 -1.00 16.60 44.18
C SER A 458 -0.12 15.58 44.89
N SER A 459 -0.52 14.30 44.94
CA SER A 459 0.31 13.22 45.53
C SER A 459 1.61 12.99 44.77
N SER A 460 1.65 13.36 43.49
CA SER A 460 2.82 13.28 42.62
C SER A 460 3.63 14.59 42.56
N GLY A 461 3.36 15.56 43.44
CA GLY A 461 4.07 16.85 43.52
C GLY A 461 3.57 17.95 42.57
N VAL A 462 2.52 17.70 41.80
CA VAL A 462 1.88 18.68 40.91
C VAL A 462 0.75 19.39 41.68
N THR A 463 1.14 20.24 42.63
CA THR A 463 0.25 20.96 43.54
C THR A 463 -0.34 22.24 42.91
N ASN A 464 -1.35 22.83 43.54
CA ASN A 464 -1.90 24.14 43.15
C ASN A 464 -0.84 25.24 43.22
N GLU A 465 -0.01 25.25 44.26
CA GLU A 465 1.08 26.21 44.49
C GLU A 465 2.12 26.16 43.36
N ASN A 466 2.48 24.94 42.91
CA ASN A 466 3.37 24.71 41.77
C ASN A 466 2.76 25.30 40.48
N ALA A 467 1.47 25.06 40.22
CA ALA A 467 0.76 25.64 39.09
C ALA A 467 0.75 27.18 39.15
N GLU A 468 0.44 27.78 40.30
CA GLU A 468 0.42 29.24 40.50
C GLU A 468 1.78 29.90 40.26
N GLN A 469 2.87 29.27 40.73
CA GLN A 469 4.23 29.73 40.44
C GLN A 469 4.50 29.76 38.93
N ILE A 470 4.16 28.70 38.19
CA ILE A 470 4.37 28.65 36.73
C ILE A 470 3.47 29.66 36.00
N ILE A 471 2.22 29.84 36.43
CA ILE A 471 1.30 30.86 35.88
C ILE A 471 1.90 32.27 36.05
N SER A 472 2.51 32.57 37.20
CA SER A 472 3.16 33.87 37.46
C SER A 472 4.40 34.13 36.59
N LEU A 473 4.97 33.09 36.00
CA LEU A 473 6.15 33.13 35.12
C LEU A 473 5.79 32.98 33.62
N LEU A 474 4.52 32.97 33.26
CA LEU A 474 4.10 32.93 31.85
C LEU A 474 4.46 34.23 31.11
N PRO A 475 4.99 34.16 29.88
CA PRO A 475 5.20 35.34 29.04
C PRO A 475 3.84 35.94 28.62
N GLN A 476 3.81 37.22 28.27
CA GLN A 476 2.57 38.01 28.13
C GLN A 476 1.57 37.43 27.12
N GLU A 477 2.08 36.82 26.04
CA GLU A 477 1.30 36.13 25.01
C GLU A 477 0.50 34.96 25.60
N LEU A 478 1.13 34.16 26.46
CA LEU A 478 0.51 33.01 27.13
C LEU A 478 -0.36 33.43 28.30
N LEU A 479 0.04 34.42 29.10
CA LEU A 479 -0.71 34.88 30.27
C LEU A 479 -2.11 35.39 29.90
N ALA A 480 -2.25 36.07 28.76
CA ALA A 480 -3.54 36.47 28.22
C ALA A 480 -4.44 35.26 27.88
N HIS A 481 -3.91 34.29 27.12
CA HIS A 481 -4.66 33.07 26.76
C HIS A 481 -5.01 32.18 27.96
N TYR A 482 -4.15 32.17 28.99
CA TYR A 482 -4.44 31.53 30.27
C TYR A 482 -5.57 32.24 31.00
N THR A 483 -5.52 33.57 31.08
CA THR A 483 -6.55 34.38 31.75
C THR A 483 -7.93 34.22 31.07
N GLU A 484 -7.98 34.23 29.74
CA GLU A 484 -9.20 33.95 28.97
C GLU A 484 -9.78 32.55 29.26
N PHE A 485 -8.92 31.53 29.42
CA PHE A 485 -9.33 30.17 29.76
C PHE A 485 -9.88 30.09 31.18
N SER A 486 -9.14 30.67 32.14
CA SER A 486 -9.47 30.71 33.56
C SER A 486 -10.84 31.35 33.78
N GLN A 487 -11.07 32.53 33.22
CA GLN A 487 -12.38 33.23 33.31
C GLN A 487 -13.53 32.44 32.69
N ALA A 488 -13.28 31.64 31.65
CA ALA A 488 -14.30 30.87 30.97
C ALA A 488 -14.70 29.58 31.72
N ILE A 489 -13.83 29.04 32.58
CA ILE A 489 -14.14 27.87 33.44
C ILE A 489 -14.49 28.26 34.88
N ALA A 490 -14.09 29.45 35.36
CA ALA A 490 -14.40 29.96 36.70
C ALA A 490 -15.90 30.23 36.94
N GLN A 491 -16.74 30.10 35.91
CA GLN A 491 -18.21 30.15 36.03
C GLN A 491 -18.80 28.83 36.56
N CYS A 492 -17.98 27.80 36.78
CA CYS A 492 -18.39 26.51 37.32
C CYS A 492 -18.35 26.48 38.86
N VAL A 493 -19.29 25.73 39.45
CA VAL A 493 -19.39 25.50 40.89
C VAL A 493 -19.44 23.99 41.14
N PRO A 494 -18.56 23.40 41.96
CA PRO A 494 -17.43 24.03 42.66
C PRO A 494 -16.34 24.56 41.71
N PRO A 495 -15.46 25.47 42.19
CA PRO A 495 -14.31 25.93 41.41
C PRO A 495 -13.30 24.80 41.17
N ILE A 496 -12.61 24.85 40.02
CA ILE A 496 -11.70 23.79 39.57
C ILE A 496 -10.32 23.98 40.23
N PRO A 497 -9.66 22.92 40.74
CA PRO A 497 -8.32 22.99 41.29
C PRO A 497 -7.27 23.52 40.29
N LYS A 498 -6.35 24.35 40.76
CA LYS A 498 -5.44 25.15 39.92
C LYS A 498 -4.43 24.31 39.15
N ASN A 499 -4.01 23.17 39.70
CA ASN A 499 -3.20 22.16 39.01
C ASN A 499 -3.95 21.52 37.82
N VAL A 500 -5.21 21.11 38.02
CA VAL A 500 -6.06 20.52 36.96
C VAL A 500 -6.45 21.56 35.91
N GLU A 501 -6.71 22.80 36.32
CA GLU A 501 -6.92 23.94 35.41
C GLU A 501 -5.71 24.16 34.51
N MET A 502 -4.50 24.23 35.07
CA MET A 502 -3.27 24.44 34.30
C MET A 502 -2.98 23.25 33.37
N PHE A 503 -3.22 22.02 33.82
CA PHE A 503 -3.05 20.82 32.99
C PHE A 503 -4.05 20.80 31.81
N SER A 504 -5.32 21.15 32.06
CA SER A 504 -6.35 21.28 31.01
C SER A 504 -6.07 22.45 30.05
N PHE A 505 -5.49 23.55 30.54
CA PHE A 505 -5.05 24.67 29.70
C PHE A 505 -3.97 24.22 28.69
N LEU A 506 -2.99 23.44 29.13
CA LEU A 506 -1.92 22.93 28.27
C LEU A 506 -2.41 21.84 27.32
N LEU A 507 -3.24 20.89 27.79
CA LEU A 507 -3.87 19.87 26.94
C LEU A 507 -4.70 20.48 25.80
N SER A 508 -5.49 21.51 26.09
CA SER A 508 -6.29 22.21 25.09
C SER A 508 -5.49 23.10 24.12
N ARG A 509 -4.19 23.32 24.40
CA ARG A 509 -3.28 24.20 23.64
C ARG A 509 -1.84 23.63 23.62
N PRO A 510 -1.58 22.50 22.96
CA PRO A 510 -0.26 21.86 23.01
C PRO A 510 0.87 22.73 22.44
N SER A 511 0.55 23.74 21.63
CA SER A 511 1.49 24.79 21.21
C SER A 511 2.17 25.53 22.38
N CYS A 512 1.49 25.69 23.52
CA CYS A 512 2.07 26.27 24.73
C CYS A 512 3.27 25.44 25.25
N MET A 513 3.26 24.13 25.05
CA MET A 513 4.28 23.19 25.53
C MET A 513 5.47 23.17 24.56
N ASN A 514 5.18 23.11 23.26
CA ASN A 514 6.19 23.06 22.20
C ASN A 514 7.08 24.32 22.14
N HIS A 515 6.59 25.46 22.63
CA HIS A 515 7.29 26.76 22.58
C HIS A 515 7.58 27.38 23.97
N ASN A 516 7.31 26.67 25.07
CA ASN A 516 7.70 27.11 26.43
C ASN A 516 8.12 25.91 27.31
N THR A 517 9.36 25.95 27.81
CA THR A 517 9.98 24.87 28.59
C THR A 517 9.28 24.61 29.93
N SER A 518 8.91 25.66 30.66
CA SER A 518 8.21 25.54 31.96
C SER A 518 6.84 24.86 31.79
N CYS A 519 6.09 25.23 30.75
CA CYS A 519 4.85 24.56 30.37
C CYS A 519 5.08 23.07 30.06
N ASN A 520 6.10 22.75 29.28
CA ASN A 520 6.42 21.35 28.94
C ASN A 520 6.79 20.52 30.18
N THR A 521 7.63 21.06 31.09
CA THR A 521 8.02 20.37 32.33
C THR A 521 6.81 20.08 33.23
N PHE A 522 5.91 21.05 33.43
CA PHE A 522 4.68 20.84 34.20
C PHE A 522 3.79 19.77 33.54
N TYR A 523 3.59 19.85 32.22
CA TYR A 523 2.80 18.88 31.48
C TYR A 523 3.36 17.45 31.60
N THR A 524 4.67 17.26 31.41
CA THR A 524 5.29 15.93 31.49
C THR A 524 5.09 15.29 32.86
N LEU A 525 5.26 16.05 33.94
CA LEU A 525 5.00 15.59 35.31
C LEU A 525 3.52 15.21 35.48
N ALA A 526 2.59 16.10 35.12
CA ALA A 526 1.15 15.89 35.27
C ALA A 526 0.63 14.70 34.43
N TYR A 527 1.15 14.55 33.21
CA TYR A 527 0.86 13.41 32.34
C TYR A 527 1.37 12.10 32.94
N SER A 528 2.63 12.06 33.42
CA SER A 528 3.18 10.85 34.03
C SER A 528 2.41 10.41 35.29
N ALA A 529 2.03 11.35 36.15
CA ALA A 529 1.24 11.09 37.35
C ALA A 529 -0.11 10.46 37.03
N LEU A 530 -0.84 11.02 36.05
CA LEU A 530 -2.13 10.49 35.61
C LEU A 530 -1.97 9.14 34.87
N GLN A 531 -0.92 8.96 34.07
CA GLN A 531 -0.64 7.73 33.37
C GLN A 531 -0.36 6.57 34.34
N THR A 532 0.56 6.73 35.30
CA THR A 532 0.93 5.69 36.25
C THR A 532 -0.28 5.22 37.09
N GLN A 533 -1.19 6.13 37.44
CA GLN A 533 -2.41 5.79 38.19
C GLN A 533 -3.45 5.03 37.34
N LEU A 534 -3.43 5.19 36.00
CA LEU A 534 -4.41 4.61 35.08
C LEU A 534 -3.86 3.45 34.23
N GLU A 535 -2.57 3.15 34.28
CA GLU A 535 -1.90 2.13 33.45
C GLU A 535 -2.51 0.72 33.59
N ASN A 536 -2.98 0.38 34.79
CA ASN A 536 -3.62 -0.92 35.08
C ASN A 536 -5.14 -0.94 34.83
N GLN A 537 -5.72 0.13 34.27
CA GLN A 537 -7.17 0.29 34.11
C GLN A 537 -7.61 0.12 32.65
N SER A 538 -8.52 -0.82 32.41
CA SER A 538 -9.00 -1.13 31.05
C SER A 538 -9.83 -0.01 30.40
N ASN A 539 -10.49 0.82 31.20
CA ASN A 539 -11.28 1.99 30.78
C ASN A 539 -11.52 2.92 31.97
N LEU A 540 -11.99 4.15 31.72
CA LEU A 540 -12.22 5.14 32.76
C LEU A 540 -13.45 4.83 33.63
N SER A 541 -14.47 4.16 33.09
CA SER A 541 -15.65 3.73 33.85
C SER A 541 -15.32 2.75 34.98
N ASN A 542 -14.35 1.85 34.77
CA ASN A 542 -13.88 0.92 35.80
C ASN A 542 -13.09 1.67 36.89
N TYR A 543 -12.22 2.61 36.51
CA TYR A 543 -11.49 3.45 37.48
C TYR A 543 -12.43 4.30 38.36
N LEU A 544 -13.49 4.85 37.77
CA LEU A 544 -14.52 5.62 38.45
C LEU A 544 -15.65 4.75 39.06
N ASN A 545 -15.56 3.42 38.99
CA ASN A 545 -16.56 2.47 39.51
C ASN A 545 -18.02 2.74 39.05
N LEU A 546 -18.19 3.17 37.79
CA LEU A 546 -19.49 3.60 37.25
C LEU A 546 -20.49 2.45 37.04
N SER A 547 -21.78 2.76 37.18
CA SER A 547 -22.85 1.85 36.76
C SER A 547 -22.94 1.71 35.24
N SER A 548 -23.63 0.67 34.76
CA SER A 548 -23.93 0.49 33.34
C SER A 548 -24.72 1.67 32.75
N GLU A 549 -25.65 2.23 33.53
CA GLU A 549 -26.47 3.40 33.15
C GLU A 549 -25.63 4.68 33.02
N GLN A 550 -24.59 4.85 33.86
CA GLN A 550 -23.65 5.98 33.80
C GLN A 550 -22.60 5.82 32.68
N THR A 551 -22.24 4.58 32.34
CA THR A 551 -21.18 4.26 31.38
C THR A 551 -21.58 4.60 29.93
N SER A 552 -22.83 4.35 29.54
CA SER A 552 -23.31 4.64 28.17
C SER A 552 -23.26 6.15 27.82
N PRO A 553 -23.77 7.09 28.66
CA PRO A 553 -23.58 8.53 28.48
C PRO A 553 -22.10 8.95 28.36
N LEU A 554 -21.20 8.39 29.19
CA LEU A 554 -19.78 8.70 29.14
C LEU A 554 -19.16 8.31 27.78
N TYR A 555 -19.41 7.10 27.30
CA TYR A 555 -18.91 6.66 25.98
C TYR A 555 -19.49 7.50 24.83
N CYS A 556 -20.79 7.81 24.84
CA CYS A 556 -21.42 8.70 23.85
C CYS A 556 -20.85 10.14 23.87
N VAL A 557 -20.22 10.57 24.96
CA VAL A 557 -19.43 11.82 24.99
C VAL A 557 -18.03 11.60 24.45
N LEU A 558 -17.32 10.55 24.87
CA LEU A 558 -15.97 10.26 24.41
C LEU A 558 -15.89 10.07 22.88
N GLU A 559 -16.89 9.44 22.25
CA GLU A 559 -17.05 9.41 20.78
C GLU A 559 -17.05 10.82 20.16
N LYS A 560 -17.86 11.73 20.72
CA LYS A 560 -17.97 13.13 20.25
C LYS A 560 -16.70 13.93 20.49
N LEU A 561 -15.93 13.62 21.54
CA LEU A 561 -14.64 14.26 21.81
C LEU A 561 -13.55 13.73 20.88
N TRP A 562 -13.53 12.42 20.61
CA TRP A 562 -12.60 11.81 19.65
C TRP A 562 -12.78 12.38 18.24
N SER A 563 -14.03 12.47 17.76
CA SER A 563 -14.34 13.10 16.47
C SER A 563 -13.89 14.57 16.40
N GLN A 564 -14.04 15.34 17.49
CA GLN A 564 -13.50 16.70 17.58
C GLN A 564 -11.96 16.73 17.57
N LYS A 565 -11.29 15.76 18.20
CA LYS A 565 -9.82 15.68 18.23
C LYS A 565 -9.22 15.33 16.86
N LEU A 566 -9.76 14.33 16.16
CA LEU A 566 -9.36 14.00 14.79
C LEU A 566 -9.48 15.20 13.84
N PHE A 567 -10.52 16.01 14.03
CA PHE A 567 -10.70 17.25 13.29
C PHE A 567 -9.63 18.31 13.63
N ILE A 568 -9.26 18.47 14.90
CA ILE A 568 -8.18 19.41 15.31
C ILE A 568 -6.83 18.94 14.75
N ASN A 569 -6.52 17.64 14.84
CA ASN A 569 -5.35 17.04 14.20
C ASN A 569 -5.33 17.35 12.69
N THR A 570 -6.49 17.33 12.02
CA THR A 570 -6.60 17.69 10.59
C THR A 570 -6.27 19.16 10.33
N VAL A 571 -6.67 20.09 11.20
CA VAL A 571 -6.32 21.53 11.09
C VAL A 571 -4.82 21.74 11.30
N ASP A 572 -4.24 21.13 12.33
CA ASP A 572 -2.82 21.27 12.66
C ASP A 572 -1.93 20.63 11.56
N LEU A 573 -2.35 19.49 11.00
CA LEU A 573 -1.76 18.88 9.80
C LEU A 573 -1.80 19.82 8.59
N LEU A 574 -2.95 20.44 8.30
CA LEU A 574 -3.11 21.38 7.18
C LEU A 574 -2.24 22.64 7.32
N LEU A 575 -2.04 23.15 8.54
CA LEU A 575 -1.10 24.25 8.77
C LEU A 575 0.33 23.83 8.41
N SER A 576 0.74 22.62 8.80
CA SER A 576 2.07 22.06 8.51
C SER A 576 2.29 21.55 7.07
N LEU A 577 1.22 21.31 6.30
CA LEU A 577 1.24 20.67 4.98
C LEU A 577 2.18 21.41 4.00
N PRO A 578 3.35 20.86 3.64
CA PRO A 578 4.33 21.56 2.81
C PRO A 578 3.74 21.99 1.46
N GLY A 579 3.79 23.29 1.17
CA GLY A 579 3.24 23.86 -0.05
C GLY A 579 1.70 23.93 -0.10
N GLY A 580 0.96 23.52 0.94
CA GLY A 580 -0.50 23.56 0.99
C GLY A 580 -1.10 24.95 0.71
N MET A 581 -0.44 26.02 1.13
CA MET A 581 -0.81 27.39 0.81
C MET A 581 -0.61 27.76 -0.67
N GLN A 582 0.38 27.18 -1.36
CA GLN A 582 0.51 27.31 -2.82
C GLN A 582 -0.51 26.40 -3.54
N GLY A 583 -0.84 25.26 -2.93
CA GLY A 583 -1.87 24.33 -3.38
C GLY A 583 -3.27 24.92 -3.52
N THR A 584 -3.57 26.07 -2.88
CA THR A 584 -4.85 26.78 -3.07
C THR A 584 -5.06 27.28 -4.49
N LEU A 585 -4.00 27.36 -5.31
CA LEU A 585 -4.08 27.72 -6.73
C LEU A 585 -4.61 26.56 -7.61
N VAL A 586 -4.56 25.32 -7.11
CA VAL A 586 -4.98 24.10 -7.84
C VAL A 586 -6.19 23.44 -7.17
N ALA A 587 -6.25 23.43 -5.83
CA ALA A 587 -7.31 22.78 -5.05
C ALA A 587 -8.21 23.80 -4.32
N PRO A 588 -9.44 24.06 -4.80
CA PRO A 588 -10.39 24.95 -4.13
C PRO A 588 -10.75 24.54 -2.70
N GLN A 589 -10.57 23.27 -2.33
CA GLN A 589 -10.74 22.76 -0.97
C GLN A 589 -9.72 23.41 -0.01
N LEU A 590 -8.45 23.51 -0.41
CA LEU A 590 -7.40 24.20 0.37
C LEU A 590 -7.65 25.71 0.43
N GLU A 591 -8.14 26.33 -0.64
CA GLU A 591 -8.58 27.74 -0.59
C GLU A 591 -9.66 27.94 0.50
N HIS A 592 -10.56 26.97 0.67
CA HIS A 592 -11.53 27.02 1.77
C HIS A 592 -10.88 26.95 3.15
N ALA A 593 -9.94 26.02 3.31
CA ALA A 593 -9.20 25.76 4.55
C ALA A 593 -8.65 27.07 5.11
N PHE A 594 -7.76 27.68 4.34
CA PHE A 594 -7.00 28.82 4.78
C PHE A 594 -7.84 30.09 4.82
N THR A 595 -8.90 30.21 4.01
CA THR A 595 -9.91 31.28 4.18
C THR A 595 -10.65 31.18 5.52
N LEU A 596 -11.04 29.98 5.95
CA LEU A 596 -11.70 29.81 7.26
C LEU A 596 -10.72 30.00 8.42
N ILE A 597 -9.49 29.49 8.32
CA ILE A 597 -8.42 29.68 9.30
C ILE A 597 -8.06 31.17 9.44
N LEU A 598 -7.88 31.90 8.34
CA LEU A 598 -7.65 33.35 8.34
C LEU A 598 -8.78 34.10 9.05
N ARG A 599 -10.05 33.75 8.79
CA ARG A 599 -11.22 34.36 9.47
C ARG A 599 -11.31 34.06 10.98
N LEU A 600 -10.59 33.04 11.47
CA LEU A 600 -10.37 32.84 12.90
C LEU A 600 -9.22 33.73 13.38
N LEU A 601 -8.06 33.70 12.71
CA LEU A 601 -6.88 34.50 13.05
C LEU A 601 -7.15 36.02 13.04
N PHE A 602 -8.08 36.51 12.20
CA PHE A 602 -8.55 37.91 12.22
C PHE A 602 -9.20 38.33 13.56
N LYS A 603 -9.48 37.39 14.45
CA LYS A 603 -10.11 37.59 15.76
C LYS A 603 -9.19 37.19 16.93
N ALA A 604 -7.92 36.89 16.66
CA ALA A 604 -6.92 36.70 17.70
C ALA A 604 -6.76 38.02 18.49
N PRO A 605 -6.71 37.97 19.83
CA PRO A 605 -6.55 39.17 20.66
C PRO A 605 -5.19 39.83 20.39
N LYS A 606 -5.15 41.17 20.42
CA LYS A 606 -3.88 41.91 20.48
C LYS A 606 -3.33 41.82 21.91
N THR A 607 -2.43 40.88 22.15
CA THR A 607 -1.75 40.68 23.44
C THR A 607 -0.46 41.49 23.56
N LEU A 608 0.13 41.88 22.42
CA LEU A 608 1.34 42.72 22.30
C LEU A 608 1.02 44.08 21.67
N SER A 609 1.92 45.05 21.87
CA SER A 609 1.82 46.36 21.22
C SER A 609 2.12 46.30 19.71
N ASP A 610 1.52 47.18 18.92
CA ASP A 610 1.78 47.27 17.46
C ASP A 610 3.26 47.59 17.15
N SER A 611 4.02 48.16 18.10
CA SER A 611 5.47 48.37 18.05
C SER A 611 6.25 47.05 18.17
N GLU A 612 5.99 46.23 19.20
CA GLU A 612 6.66 44.94 19.37
C GLU A 612 6.35 43.99 18.21
N ILE A 613 5.12 44.04 17.69
CA ILE A 613 4.71 43.26 16.51
C ILE A 613 5.50 43.73 15.27
N GLN A 614 5.80 45.02 15.13
CA GLN A 614 6.68 45.53 14.06
C GLN A 614 8.12 45.05 14.22
N GLU A 615 8.71 45.12 15.40
CA GLU A 615 10.08 44.63 15.67
C GLU A 615 10.21 43.12 15.40
N MET A 616 9.26 42.33 15.90
CA MET A 616 9.15 40.89 15.64
C MET A 616 9.07 40.59 14.14
N ASN A 617 8.20 41.31 13.41
CA ASN A 617 8.07 41.16 11.96
C ASN A 617 9.37 41.54 11.23
N GLN A 618 10.05 42.62 11.61
CA GLN A 618 11.31 43.06 10.98
C GLN A 618 12.43 42.03 11.17
N SER A 619 12.59 41.49 12.39
CA SER A 619 13.57 40.45 12.69
C SER A 619 13.37 39.21 11.81
N LEU A 620 12.13 38.73 11.64
CA LEU A 620 11.84 37.60 10.76
C LEU A 620 12.07 37.91 9.27
N LEU A 621 11.70 39.10 8.82
CA LEU A 621 11.90 39.52 7.43
C LEU A 621 13.39 39.60 7.06
N GLN A 622 14.24 40.09 7.96
CA GLN A 622 15.70 40.07 7.78
C GLN A 622 16.23 38.63 7.64
N CYS A 623 15.74 37.70 8.45
CA CYS A 623 16.14 36.29 8.38
C CYS A 623 15.69 35.59 7.09
N ILE A 624 14.51 35.95 6.56
CA ILE A 624 14.05 35.50 5.23
C ILE A 624 14.92 36.09 4.11
N GLN A 625 15.30 37.37 4.22
CA GLN A 625 16.13 38.09 3.25
C GLN A 625 17.57 37.56 3.15
N GLN A 626 18.10 36.90 4.18
CA GLN A 626 19.40 36.23 4.16
C GLN A 626 19.46 35.02 3.19
N SER A 627 18.32 34.53 2.69
CA SER A 627 18.25 33.43 1.73
C SER A 627 17.47 33.82 0.48
N THR A 628 18.11 33.69 -0.69
CA THR A 628 17.49 33.93 -2.01
C THR A 628 16.30 33.02 -2.28
N HIS A 629 16.39 31.75 -1.85
CA HIS A 629 15.29 30.78 -1.94
C HIS A 629 14.09 31.20 -1.08
N LEU A 630 14.32 31.51 0.20
CA LEU A 630 13.23 31.90 1.12
C LEU A 630 12.63 33.26 0.73
N THR A 631 13.44 34.20 0.24
CA THR A 631 12.97 35.48 -0.32
C THR A 631 12.04 35.26 -1.52
N THR A 632 12.43 34.41 -2.48
CA THR A 632 11.59 34.08 -3.65
C THR A 632 10.32 33.34 -3.23
N ALA A 633 10.40 32.38 -2.31
CA ALA A 633 9.25 31.66 -1.77
C ALA A 633 8.26 32.58 -1.04
N PHE A 634 8.75 33.50 -0.21
CA PHE A 634 7.91 34.48 0.48
C PHE A 634 7.29 35.48 -0.50
N ALA A 635 8.04 35.92 -1.51
CA ALA A 635 7.55 36.82 -2.56
C ALA A 635 6.51 36.18 -3.49
N SER A 636 6.49 34.85 -3.65
CA SER A 636 5.40 34.12 -4.32
C SER A 636 4.21 33.91 -3.40
N PHE A 637 4.46 33.52 -2.15
CA PHE A 637 3.44 33.32 -1.10
C PHE A 637 2.59 34.58 -0.86
N LEU A 638 3.20 35.78 -0.80
CA LEU A 638 2.47 37.05 -0.65
C LEU A 638 1.54 37.41 -1.83
N LYS A 639 1.67 36.73 -2.98
CA LYS A 639 0.81 36.93 -4.17
C LYS A 639 -0.39 35.98 -4.21
N LEU A 640 -0.53 35.07 -3.24
CA LEU A 640 -1.63 34.12 -3.20
C LEU A 640 -2.99 34.84 -3.05
N PRO A 641 -4.01 34.52 -3.88
CA PRO A 641 -5.29 35.24 -3.88
C PRO A 641 -6.02 35.32 -2.54
N LEU A 642 -5.84 34.34 -1.64
CA LEU A 642 -6.49 34.35 -0.32
C LEU A 642 -6.11 35.56 0.56
N PHE A 643 -4.94 36.16 0.32
CA PHE A 643 -4.52 37.34 1.07
C PHE A 643 -5.27 38.62 0.66
N THR A 644 -6.10 38.60 -0.39
CA THR A 644 -6.98 39.73 -0.72
C THR A 644 -7.99 40.05 0.40
N GLU A 645 -8.55 39.05 1.08
CA GLU A 645 -9.45 39.27 2.22
C GLU A 645 -8.69 39.83 3.44
N LEU A 646 -7.43 39.43 3.64
CA LEU A 646 -6.57 40.00 4.67
C LEU A 646 -6.22 41.47 4.36
N GLN A 647 -5.88 41.80 3.10
CA GLN A 647 -5.60 43.17 2.68
C GLN A 647 -6.80 44.10 2.89
N ALA A 648 -8.01 43.63 2.56
CA ALA A 648 -9.26 44.36 2.83
C ALA A 648 -9.53 44.59 4.34
N ARG A 649 -8.88 43.83 5.22
CA ARG A 649 -8.98 43.93 6.69
C ARG A 649 -7.82 44.67 7.36
N VAL A 650 -6.82 45.15 6.62
CA VAL A 650 -5.71 45.96 7.16
C VAL A 650 -6.18 47.21 7.93
N PRO A 651 -7.25 47.93 7.53
CA PRO A 651 -7.76 49.06 8.31
C PRO A 651 -8.29 48.66 9.70
N ASP A 652 -8.86 47.45 9.85
CA ASP A 652 -9.41 46.96 11.12
C ASP A 652 -8.32 46.38 12.03
N LEU A 653 -7.37 45.62 11.47
CA LEU A 653 -6.34 44.91 12.23
C LEU A 653 -5.07 45.76 12.50
N GLY A 654 -4.78 46.72 11.62
CA GLY A 654 -3.46 47.35 11.52
C GLY A 654 -2.46 46.52 10.73
N GLN A 655 -1.55 47.21 10.04
CA GLN A 655 -0.57 46.61 9.12
C GLN A 655 0.41 45.64 9.80
N ALA A 656 0.75 45.90 11.07
CA ALA A 656 1.65 45.07 11.86
C ALA A 656 1.05 43.66 12.11
N GLN A 657 -0.18 43.60 12.62
CA GLN A 657 -0.88 42.35 12.90
C GLN A 657 -1.17 41.56 11.61
N ALA A 658 -1.53 42.24 10.52
CA ALA A 658 -1.72 41.61 9.22
C ALA A 658 -0.42 40.96 8.68
N ARG A 659 0.73 41.63 8.83
CA ARG A 659 2.04 41.08 8.44
C ARG A 659 2.44 39.89 9.33
N ALA A 660 2.12 39.94 10.62
CA ALA A 660 2.41 38.86 11.56
C ALA A 660 1.62 37.58 11.20
N ILE A 661 0.33 37.70 10.85
CA ILE A 661 -0.49 36.57 10.35
C ILE A 661 0.11 35.94 9.07
N GLN A 662 0.67 36.75 8.15
CA GLN A 662 1.36 36.23 6.97
C GLN A 662 2.64 35.45 7.32
N LEU A 663 3.47 36.00 8.22
CA LEU A 663 4.70 35.34 8.68
C LEU A 663 4.41 34.08 9.48
N PHE A 664 3.31 34.05 10.25
CA PHE A 664 2.86 32.89 11.02
C PHE A 664 2.53 31.71 10.10
N LEU A 665 1.67 31.93 9.10
CA LEU A 665 1.35 30.91 8.10
C LEU A 665 2.56 30.50 7.24
N PHE A 666 3.51 31.41 7.01
CA PHE A 666 4.75 31.10 6.29
C PHE A 666 5.72 30.24 7.12
N ALA A 667 5.88 30.53 8.42
CA ALA A 667 6.73 29.75 9.32
C ALA A 667 6.27 28.28 9.42
N PHE A 668 4.96 28.07 9.53
CA PHE A 668 4.32 26.75 9.50
C PHE A 668 4.61 25.96 8.22
N GLN A 669 4.53 26.62 7.06
CA GLN A 669 4.70 26.00 5.74
C GLN A 669 6.18 25.75 5.38
N TYR A 670 7.13 26.33 6.11
CA TYR A 670 8.57 26.21 5.89
C TYR A 670 9.35 25.89 7.19
N PRO A 671 9.21 24.68 7.78
CA PRO A 671 9.80 24.32 9.08
C PRO A 671 11.33 24.52 9.20
N ARG A 672 12.05 24.52 8.07
CA ARG A 672 13.49 24.85 8.03
C ARG A 672 13.81 26.26 8.57
N LEU A 673 12.86 27.19 8.58
CA LEU A 673 12.99 28.50 9.25
C LEU A 673 13.19 28.36 10.76
N VAL A 674 12.56 27.35 11.38
CA VAL A 674 12.63 27.07 12.82
C VAL A 674 13.91 26.33 13.19
N GLN A 675 14.35 25.43 12.30
CA GLN A 675 15.45 24.48 12.53
C GLN A 675 16.87 25.04 12.29
N CYS A 676 17.00 26.29 11.85
CA CYS A 676 18.30 26.95 11.64
C CYS A 676 19.01 27.29 12.96
N ALA A 677 19.62 26.30 13.61
CA ALA A 677 20.30 26.41 14.91
C ALA A 677 21.38 27.52 15.01
N HIS A 678 21.91 27.99 13.87
CA HIS A 678 22.85 29.11 13.81
C HIS A 678 22.20 30.51 14.00
N ASN A 679 20.87 30.60 14.07
CA ASN A 679 20.16 31.87 14.27
C ASN A 679 19.13 31.78 15.41
N MET A 680 19.65 31.69 16.65
CA MET A 680 18.86 31.68 17.89
C MET A 680 17.89 32.87 18.01
N GLN A 681 18.23 34.02 17.42
CA GLN A 681 17.33 35.18 17.40
C GLN A 681 16.10 34.89 16.53
N ALA A 682 16.26 34.32 15.33
CA ALA A 682 15.14 33.89 14.49
C ALA A 682 14.27 32.86 15.21
N THR A 683 14.86 31.82 15.82
CA THR A 683 14.11 30.79 16.54
C THR A 683 13.29 31.38 17.70
N ASN A 684 13.86 32.30 18.48
CA ASN A 684 13.14 33.00 19.54
C ASN A 684 12.00 33.87 19.01
N THR A 685 12.24 34.63 17.93
CA THR A 685 11.21 35.47 17.30
C THR A 685 10.08 34.63 16.67
N ILE A 686 10.39 33.46 16.10
CA ILE A 686 9.38 32.50 15.63
C ILE A 686 8.59 31.95 16.83
N ASN A 687 9.25 31.54 17.92
CA ASN A 687 8.55 31.07 19.11
C ASN A 687 7.57 32.14 19.66
N LYS A 688 7.99 33.41 19.73
CA LYS A 688 7.10 34.55 20.10
C LYS A 688 5.87 34.64 19.17
N LEU A 689 6.10 34.54 17.86
CA LEU A 689 5.04 34.58 16.85
C LEU A 689 4.08 33.36 16.91
N MET A 690 4.59 32.17 17.23
CA MET A 690 3.79 30.96 17.38
C MET A 690 2.91 31.04 18.63
N LEU A 691 3.46 31.51 19.76
CA LEU A 691 2.73 31.73 21.01
C LEU A 691 1.63 32.81 20.88
N LEU A 692 1.80 33.81 20.01
CA LEU A 692 0.83 34.88 19.76
C LEU A 692 -0.46 34.41 19.04
N PHE A 693 -0.39 33.36 18.21
CA PHE A 693 -1.51 32.98 17.34
C PHE A 693 -1.95 31.51 17.45
N TYR A 694 -1.04 30.57 17.73
CA TYR A 694 -1.36 29.14 17.70
C TYR A 694 -2.23 28.70 18.90
N PRO A 695 -1.98 29.14 20.16
CA PRO A 695 -2.85 28.80 21.29
C PRO A 695 -4.27 29.37 21.12
N TYR A 696 -4.39 30.57 20.53
CA TYR A 696 -5.69 31.13 20.14
C TYR A 696 -6.40 30.24 19.12
N LEU A 697 -5.73 29.85 18.03
CA LEU A 697 -6.32 29.05 16.97
C LEU A 697 -6.79 27.68 17.50
N GLN A 698 -5.96 27.01 18.30
CA GLN A 698 -6.29 25.73 18.93
C GLN A 698 -7.53 25.80 19.85
N GLN A 699 -7.74 26.92 20.56
CA GLN A 699 -8.96 27.17 21.34
C GLN A 699 -10.15 27.59 20.46
N ALA A 700 -9.92 28.38 19.40
CA ALA A 700 -10.95 28.87 18.50
C ALA A 700 -11.58 27.74 17.67
N VAL A 701 -10.78 26.74 17.28
CA VAL A 701 -11.21 25.52 16.56
C VAL A 701 -12.05 24.62 17.46
N ARG A 702 -11.68 24.48 18.76
CA ARG A 702 -12.45 23.74 19.79
C ARG A 702 -13.81 24.38 20.15
N LYS A 703 -14.08 25.64 19.77
CA LYS A 703 -15.34 26.32 20.09
C LYS A 703 -16.49 25.78 19.22
N GLN A 704 -17.54 25.21 19.81
CA GLN A 704 -18.57 24.45 19.08
C GLN A 704 -19.22 25.19 17.89
N SER A 705 -19.41 26.51 17.98
CA SER A 705 -19.97 27.33 16.88
C SER A 705 -19.01 27.59 15.72
N ASN A 706 -17.72 27.26 15.89
CA ASN A 706 -16.71 27.17 14.84
C ASN A 706 -16.54 25.72 14.38
N PHE A 707 -16.48 24.74 15.30
CA PHE A 707 -16.47 23.31 14.97
C PHE A 707 -17.56 22.95 13.94
N LYS A 708 -18.83 23.31 14.21
CA LYS A 708 -19.96 23.07 13.30
C LYS A 708 -19.86 23.76 11.92
N LYS A 709 -18.91 24.69 11.71
CA LYS A 709 -18.62 25.35 10.42
C LYS A 709 -17.38 24.77 9.73
N LEU A 710 -16.51 24.11 10.47
CA LEU A 710 -15.22 23.57 10.02
C LEU A 710 -15.26 22.05 9.81
N GLN A 711 -16.16 21.34 10.50
CA GLN A 711 -16.39 19.90 10.34
C GLN A 711 -16.63 19.53 8.87
N THR A 712 -17.59 20.20 8.21
CA THR A 712 -17.88 20.00 6.79
C THR A 712 -16.66 20.24 5.90
N PHE A 713 -15.79 21.17 6.27
CA PHE A 713 -14.54 21.44 5.57
C PHE A 713 -13.54 20.27 5.70
N SER A 714 -13.44 19.66 6.89
CA SER A 714 -12.64 18.47 7.15
C SER A 714 -13.07 17.28 6.27
N GLU A 715 -14.38 17.06 6.15
CA GLU A 715 -14.96 16.05 5.25
C GLU A 715 -14.54 16.30 3.78
N GLN A 716 -14.43 17.57 3.33
CA GLN A 716 -13.99 17.87 1.96
C GLN A 716 -12.51 17.54 1.75
N ILE A 717 -11.63 17.88 2.69
CA ILE A 717 -10.19 17.66 2.57
C ILE A 717 -9.86 16.18 2.55
N TRP A 718 -10.42 15.41 3.49
CA TRP A 718 -10.20 13.97 3.53
C TRP A 718 -10.82 13.25 2.33
N GLY A 719 -12.05 13.59 1.96
CA GLY A 719 -12.68 13.06 0.74
C GLY A 719 -11.91 13.43 -0.54
N PHE A 720 -11.27 14.59 -0.58
CA PHE A 720 -10.45 15.05 -1.71
C PHE A 720 -9.09 14.35 -1.76
N PHE A 721 -8.33 14.29 -0.67
CA PHE A 721 -7.00 13.66 -0.65
C PHE A 721 -7.02 12.14 -0.61
N CYS A 722 -8.15 11.48 -0.34
CA CYS A 722 -8.28 10.04 -0.55
C CYS A 722 -8.61 9.65 -2.02
N CYS A 723 -8.99 10.57 -2.91
CA CYS A 723 -9.26 10.24 -4.32
C CYS A 723 -7.99 9.75 -5.05
N HIS A 724 -8.07 8.70 -5.87
CA HIS A 724 -6.88 8.10 -6.48
C HIS A 724 -6.29 8.98 -7.59
N SER A 725 -5.07 9.50 -7.41
CA SER A 725 -4.35 10.25 -8.46
C SER A 725 -3.85 9.33 -9.58
N PRO A 726 -3.96 9.70 -10.87
CA PRO A 726 -3.37 8.94 -11.96
C PRO A 726 -1.84 8.85 -11.85
N LYS A 727 -1.28 7.69 -12.24
CA LYS A 727 0.17 7.42 -12.20
C LYS A 727 0.86 7.93 -13.47
N PHE A 728 1.67 8.97 -13.34
CA PHE A 728 2.54 9.45 -14.42
C PHE A 728 3.92 8.77 -14.35
N ASN A 729 4.24 7.99 -15.38
CA ASN A 729 5.61 7.57 -15.67
C ASN A 729 6.31 8.61 -16.55
N VAL A 730 7.63 8.47 -16.75
CA VAL A 730 8.48 9.45 -17.47
C VAL A 730 8.02 9.71 -18.92
N ASN A 731 7.46 8.72 -19.59
CA ASN A 731 6.98 8.82 -20.98
C ASN A 731 5.46 8.60 -21.04
N ILE A 732 4.72 9.43 -21.78
CA ILE A 732 3.31 9.14 -22.12
C ILE A 732 3.27 7.99 -23.14
N ASN A 733 2.37 7.03 -22.90
CA ASN A 733 1.99 5.98 -23.83
C ASN A 733 0.46 5.82 -23.83
N PRO A 734 -0.14 5.01 -24.74
CA PRO A 734 -1.59 4.83 -24.80
C PRO A 734 -2.21 4.35 -23.49
N GLN A 735 -1.55 3.45 -22.75
CA GLN A 735 -2.04 2.91 -21.48
C GLN A 735 -2.05 3.96 -20.36
N ILE A 736 -1.10 4.89 -20.35
CA ILE A 736 -1.05 6.01 -19.41
C ILE A 736 -2.15 7.02 -19.72
N ILE A 737 -2.46 7.26 -21.00
CA ILE A 737 -3.62 8.07 -21.40
C ILE A 737 -4.93 7.40 -20.97
N GLU A 738 -5.10 6.12 -21.30
CA GLU A 738 -6.27 5.31 -20.98
C GLU A 738 -6.54 5.29 -19.46
N SER A 739 -5.53 4.91 -18.67
CA SER A 739 -5.63 4.90 -17.20
C SER A 739 -5.83 6.29 -16.59
N THR A 740 -5.23 7.35 -17.16
CA THR A 740 -5.47 8.73 -16.70
C THR A 740 -6.92 9.15 -16.94
N VAL A 741 -7.43 9.00 -18.16
CA VAL A 741 -8.80 9.41 -18.50
C VAL A 741 -9.84 8.54 -17.78
N LEU A 742 -9.61 7.24 -17.64
CA LEU A 742 -10.44 6.36 -16.83
C LEU A 742 -10.44 6.79 -15.35
N SER A 743 -9.29 7.10 -14.76
CA SER A 743 -9.18 7.55 -13.37
C SER A 743 -9.96 8.85 -13.13
N LEU A 744 -9.82 9.85 -14.01
CA LEU A 744 -10.57 11.10 -13.93
C LEU A 744 -12.07 10.92 -14.20
N SER A 745 -12.46 9.93 -15.02
CA SER A 745 -13.86 9.58 -15.26
C SER A 745 -14.52 8.86 -14.07
N LYS A 746 -13.72 8.20 -13.22
CA LYS A 746 -14.17 7.57 -11.95
C LYS A 746 -14.15 8.54 -10.77
N HIS A 747 -13.28 9.53 -10.81
CA HIS A 747 -13.12 10.55 -9.77
C HIS A 747 -13.38 11.95 -10.37
N PRO A 748 -14.65 12.32 -10.64
CA PRO A 748 -14.99 13.64 -11.19
C PRO A 748 -14.55 14.80 -10.28
N GLN A 749 -14.28 14.55 -9.00
CA GLN A 749 -13.65 15.50 -8.07
C GLN A 749 -12.26 15.96 -8.57
N LEU A 750 -11.51 15.06 -9.22
CA LEU A 750 -10.17 15.32 -9.76
C LEU A 750 -10.20 15.81 -11.21
N LEU A 751 -11.21 15.40 -11.99
CA LEU A 751 -11.41 15.90 -13.36
C LEU A 751 -11.43 17.43 -13.41
N PHE A 752 -12.08 18.06 -12.43
CA PHE A 752 -12.23 19.52 -12.35
C PHE A 752 -10.98 20.27 -11.83
N LEU A 753 -9.87 19.56 -11.53
CA LEU A 753 -8.53 20.15 -11.34
C LEU A 753 -7.81 20.41 -12.67
N CYS A 754 -8.29 19.80 -13.76
CA CYS A 754 -7.76 19.98 -15.10
C CYS A 754 -8.31 21.23 -15.78
N ASP A 755 -7.75 21.63 -16.92
CA ASP A 755 -8.27 22.75 -17.70
C ASP A 755 -9.66 22.45 -18.31
N PRO A 756 -10.52 23.48 -18.54
CA PRO A 756 -11.90 23.27 -18.98
C PRO A 756 -12.06 22.59 -20.34
N GLU A 757 -11.09 22.67 -21.24
CA GLU A 757 -11.15 22.01 -22.56
C GLU A 757 -11.02 20.49 -22.39
N PHE A 758 -10.10 20.06 -21.53
CA PHE A 758 -9.90 18.65 -21.18
C PHE A 758 -11.08 18.08 -20.37
N GLN A 759 -11.64 18.86 -19.45
CA GLN A 759 -12.89 18.51 -18.75
C GLN A 759 -14.02 18.21 -19.74
N LEU A 760 -14.27 19.13 -20.68
CA LEU A 760 -15.32 19.00 -21.68
C LEU A 760 -15.07 17.84 -22.65
N ALA A 761 -13.81 17.58 -23.04
CA ALA A 761 -13.47 16.45 -23.91
C ALA A 761 -13.87 15.10 -23.28
N ILE A 762 -13.53 14.88 -22.00
CA ILE A 762 -13.85 13.64 -21.28
C ILE A 762 -15.37 13.50 -21.08
N LEU A 763 -16.05 14.57 -20.68
CA LEU A 763 -17.51 14.56 -20.49
C LEU A 763 -18.28 14.36 -21.80
N ASN A 764 -17.74 14.83 -22.94
CA ASN A 764 -18.35 14.63 -24.25
C ASN A 764 -18.24 13.17 -24.74
N ILE A 765 -17.12 12.47 -24.49
CA ILE A 765 -17.02 11.02 -24.77
C ILE A 765 -18.06 10.25 -23.96
N LEU A 766 -18.11 10.45 -22.64
CA LEU A 766 -19.05 9.75 -21.76
C LEU A 766 -20.53 9.99 -22.15
N LYS A 767 -20.82 11.14 -22.76
CA LYS A 767 -22.15 11.51 -23.25
C LYS A 767 -22.47 10.97 -24.66
N SER A 768 -21.47 10.76 -25.53
CA SER A 768 -21.67 10.12 -26.84
C SER A 768 -21.69 8.60 -26.76
N SER A 769 -21.11 8.00 -25.71
CA SER A 769 -20.98 6.56 -25.56
C SER A 769 -22.26 5.82 -25.12
N SER A 770 -23.31 6.51 -24.64
CA SER A 770 -24.59 5.89 -24.24
C SER A 770 -25.82 6.54 -24.89
N ASP A 771 -26.95 5.82 -24.90
CA ASP A 771 -28.27 6.46 -25.06
C ASP A 771 -28.60 7.19 -23.73
N PRO A 772 -28.86 8.52 -23.75
CA PRO A 772 -29.29 9.27 -22.58
C PRO A 772 -30.54 8.72 -21.88
N ARG A 773 -31.38 7.94 -22.57
CA ARG A 773 -32.56 7.27 -22.00
C ARG A 773 -32.16 6.13 -21.07
N ALA A 774 -31.28 5.24 -21.53
CA ALA A 774 -30.80 4.11 -20.73
C ALA A 774 -30.10 4.57 -19.44
N ALA A 775 -29.32 5.66 -19.49
CA ALA A 775 -28.71 6.23 -18.29
C ALA A 775 -29.76 6.78 -17.30
N ARG A 776 -30.83 7.41 -17.79
CA ARG A 776 -31.94 7.93 -16.95
C ARG A 776 -32.76 6.82 -16.31
N GLU A 777 -33.09 5.80 -17.07
CA GLU A 777 -33.86 4.64 -16.63
C GLU A 777 -33.10 3.88 -15.53
N LEU A 778 -31.81 3.60 -15.73
CA LEU A 778 -30.95 3.00 -14.70
C LEU A 778 -30.83 3.88 -13.44
N ILE A 779 -30.63 5.20 -13.58
CA ILE A 779 -30.61 6.12 -12.43
C ILE A 779 -31.96 6.10 -11.67
N HIS A 780 -33.09 5.94 -12.37
CA HIS A 780 -34.40 5.87 -11.73
C HIS A 780 -34.60 4.55 -10.95
N GLU A 781 -34.21 3.41 -11.54
CA GLU A 781 -34.24 2.13 -10.84
C GLU A 781 -33.29 2.09 -9.64
N ILE A 782 -32.05 2.57 -9.79
CA ILE A 782 -31.06 2.68 -8.72
C ILE A 782 -31.58 3.55 -7.58
N LYS A 783 -32.19 4.71 -7.86
CA LYS A 783 -32.80 5.58 -6.82
C LYS A 783 -33.97 4.94 -6.07
N THR A 784 -34.58 3.91 -6.64
CA THR A 784 -35.74 3.21 -6.10
C THR A 784 -35.34 1.96 -5.31
N LYS A 785 -34.37 1.19 -5.81
CA LYS A 785 -33.89 -0.07 -5.21
C LYS A 785 -32.70 0.13 -4.27
N GLU A 786 -31.76 1.00 -4.65
CA GLU A 786 -30.47 1.26 -3.97
C GLU A 786 -30.39 2.68 -3.41
N HIS A 787 -31.50 3.18 -2.86
CA HIS A 787 -31.67 4.58 -2.47
C HIS A 787 -30.60 5.12 -1.52
N ALA A 788 -30.17 4.30 -0.55
CA ALA A 788 -29.16 4.65 0.43
C ALA A 788 -27.78 4.83 -0.20
N LEU A 789 -27.36 3.90 -1.08
CA LEU A 789 -26.08 3.98 -1.78
C LEU A 789 -26.03 5.20 -2.69
N TRP A 790 -27.06 5.42 -3.51
CA TRP A 790 -27.15 6.59 -4.38
C TRP A 790 -27.08 7.91 -3.58
N THR A 791 -27.82 8.01 -2.48
CA THR A 791 -27.84 9.23 -1.66
C THR A 791 -26.51 9.45 -0.94
N SER A 792 -25.85 8.39 -0.48
CA SER A 792 -24.50 8.46 0.11
C SER A 792 -23.45 8.93 -0.91
N TYR A 793 -23.43 8.33 -2.10
CA TYR A 793 -22.54 8.74 -3.21
C TYR A 793 -22.72 10.20 -3.61
N ILE A 794 -23.97 10.66 -3.81
CA ILE A 794 -24.24 12.06 -4.16
C ILE A 794 -23.77 13.00 -3.05
N LYS A 795 -23.99 12.65 -1.77
CA LYS A 795 -23.45 13.41 -0.64
C LYS A 795 -21.92 13.44 -0.69
N HIS A 796 -21.26 12.30 -0.86
CA HIS A 796 -19.80 12.22 -0.90
C HIS A 796 -19.20 13.08 -2.02
N VAL A 797 -19.69 12.92 -3.27
CA VAL A 797 -19.16 13.68 -4.43
C VAL A 797 -19.35 15.18 -4.22
N ASP A 798 -20.51 15.63 -3.72
CA ASP A 798 -20.77 17.06 -3.46
C ASP A 798 -20.10 17.61 -2.19
N THR A 799 -19.70 16.75 -1.24
CA THR A 799 -18.87 17.15 -0.10
C THR A 799 -17.40 17.24 -0.50
N ALA A 800 -16.84 16.24 -1.16
CA ALA A 800 -15.45 16.24 -1.62
C ALA A 800 -15.17 17.33 -2.69
N SER A 801 -16.20 17.75 -3.44
CA SER A 801 -16.08 18.75 -4.51
C SER A 801 -16.57 20.13 -4.08
N ARG A 802 -15.64 21.08 -3.87
CA ARG A 802 -16.03 22.47 -3.60
C ARG A 802 -16.42 23.21 -4.89
N LYS A 803 -17.39 24.13 -4.76
CA LYS A 803 -17.96 24.98 -5.81
C LYS A 803 -16.88 25.62 -6.70
N LEU A 804 -16.86 25.23 -7.97
CA LEU A 804 -15.85 25.63 -8.96
C LEU A 804 -16.07 27.01 -9.61
N SER A 805 -16.98 27.84 -9.10
CA SER A 805 -16.86 29.29 -9.28
C SER A 805 -17.42 30.05 -8.09
N GLN A 806 -16.89 31.25 -7.84
CA GLN A 806 -17.42 32.16 -6.83
C GLN A 806 -18.80 32.72 -7.21
N GLN A 807 -19.21 32.59 -8.48
CA GLN A 807 -20.48 33.10 -9.00
C GLN A 807 -21.64 32.11 -8.84
N ASN A 808 -21.42 30.81 -9.11
CA ASN A 808 -22.47 29.80 -9.10
C ASN A 808 -22.33 28.84 -7.91
N LYS A 809 -23.33 28.86 -7.02
CA LYS A 809 -23.40 28.01 -5.81
C LYS A 809 -23.86 26.56 -6.09
N SER A 810 -23.67 26.06 -7.31
CA SER A 810 -24.09 24.72 -7.77
C SER A 810 -23.31 23.58 -7.07
N ARG A 811 -23.85 22.37 -7.18
CA ARG A 811 -23.26 21.11 -6.72
C ARG A 811 -22.53 20.44 -7.89
N LEU A 812 -21.46 19.67 -7.66
CA LEU A 812 -20.75 19.02 -8.78
C LEU A 812 -21.67 18.02 -9.48
N THR A 813 -22.47 17.27 -8.73
CA THR A 813 -23.46 16.33 -9.29
C THR A 813 -24.55 17.00 -10.14
N THR A 814 -24.70 18.33 -10.06
CA THR A 814 -25.61 19.13 -10.90
C THR A 814 -24.93 19.74 -12.14
N LEU A 815 -23.60 19.63 -12.26
CA LEU A 815 -22.82 20.05 -13.42
C LEU A 815 -22.46 18.86 -14.33
N LEU A 816 -22.42 17.64 -13.79
CA LEU A 816 -22.12 16.42 -14.52
C LEU A 816 -23.31 15.97 -15.41
N PRO A 817 -23.06 15.47 -16.63
CA PRO A 817 -24.06 14.76 -17.41
C PRO A 817 -24.44 13.44 -16.71
N GLN A 818 -25.66 12.96 -16.93
CA GLN A 818 -26.23 11.81 -16.21
C GLN A 818 -25.46 10.51 -16.51
N GLU A 819 -24.93 10.43 -17.73
CA GLU A 819 -24.12 9.36 -18.28
C GLU A 819 -22.79 9.23 -17.50
N ALA A 820 -22.08 10.35 -17.29
CA ALA A 820 -20.86 10.39 -16.47
C ALA A 820 -21.15 10.18 -14.98
N LEU A 821 -22.25 10.73 -14.46
CA LEU A 821 -22.66 10.57 -13.07
C LEU A 821 -22.98 9.09 -12.75
N LEU A 822 -23.62 8.37 -13.67
CA LEU A 822 -23.89 6.92 -13.58
C LEU A 822 -22.60 6.10 -13.75
N PHE A 823 -21.75 6.43 -14.72
CA PHE A 823 -20.46 5.76 -14.90
C PHE A 823 -19.60 5.83 -13.62
N SER A 824 -19.48 7.02 -13.05
CA SER A 824 -18.78 7.25 -11.78
C SER A 824 -19.48 6.53 -10.61
N PHE A 825 -20.81 6.55 -10.51
CA PHE A 825 -21.55 5.80 -9.47
C PHE A 825 -21.30 4.29 -9.53
N LEU A 826 -21.33 3.68 -10.72
CA LEU A 826 -21.14 2.24 -10.87
C LEU A 826 -19.68 1.78 -10.66
N ASN A 827 -18.71 2.68 -10.83
CA ASN A 827 -17.34 2.44 -10.37
C ASN A 827 -17.17 2.67 -8.86
N TYR A 828 -17.99 3.53 -8.25
CA TYR A 828 -17.95 3.83 -6.81
C TYR A 828 -18.67 2.75 -5.97
N HIS A 829 -19.72 2.14 -6.51
CA HIS A 829 -20.48 1.03 -5.90
C HIS A 829 -20.51 -0.22 -6.81
N PRO A 830 -19.38 -0.93 -7.00
CA PRO A 830 -19.32 -2.13 -7.85
C PRO A 830 -20.28 -3.25 -7.40
N GLN A 831 -20.68 -3.28 -6.12
CA GLN A 831 -21.69 -4.20 -5.58
C GLN A 831 -23.07 -4.07 -6.27
N VAL A 832 -23.41 -2.90 -6.82
CA VAL A 832 -24.66 -2.71 -7.59
C VAL A 832 -24.61 -3.42 -8.94
N CYS A 833 -23.42 -3.67 -9.50
CA CYS A 833 -23.21 -4.43 -10.74
C CYS A 833 -23.25 -5.96 -10.54
N ASN A 834 -23.75 -6.46 -9.40
CA ASN A 834 -23.87 -7.89 -9.14
C ASN A 834 -24.93 -8.53 -10.07
N THR A 835 -24.48 -9.45 -10.92
CA THR A 835 -25.30 -10.11 -11.95
C THR A 835 -26.36 -11.07 -11.42
N SER A 836 -26.45 -11.26 -10.09
CA SER A 836 -27.55 -11.99 -9.43
C SER A 836 -28.92 -11.30 -9.55
N SER A 837 -28.94 -10.01 -9.90
CA SER A 837 -30.17 -9.23 -10.07
C SER A 837 -30.30 -8.66 -11.49
N SER A 838 -31.54 -8.44 -11.95
CA SER A 838 -31.82 -7.87 -13.26
C SER A 838 -31.27 -6.44 -13.41
N LEU A 839 -31.37 -5.61 -12.37
CA LEU A 839 -30.76 -4.28 -12.35
C LEU A 839 -29.23 -4.40 -12.45
N GLY A 840 -28.60 -5.25 -11.63
CA GLY A 840 -27.15 -5.39 -11.62
C GLY A 840 -26.58 -5.93 -12.92
N GLN A 841 -27.28 -6.83 -13.61
CA GLN A 841 -26.93 -7.25 -14.97
C GLN A 841 -26.98 -6.09 -15.97
N GLN A 842 -28.00 -5.23 -15.92
CA GLN A 842 -28.08 -4.04 -16.78
C GLN A 842 -26.97 -3.01 -16.44
N CYS A 843 -26.72 -2.75 -15.15
CA CYS A 843 -25.65 -1.87 -14.69
C CYS A 843 -24.26 -2.34 -15.13
N HIS A 844 -23.97 -3.64 -14.96
CA HIS A 844 -22.74 -4.27 -15.45
C HIS A 844 -22.59 -4.10 -16.97
N THR A 845 -23.66 -4.37 -17.72
CA THR A 845 -23.68 -4.24 -19.18
C THR A 845 -23.42 -2.80 -19.63
N TYR A 846 -24.07 -1.82 -18.99
CA TYR A 846 -23.84 -0.39 -19.24
C TYR A 846 -22.38 0.01 -18.99
N LEU A 847 -21.84 -0.35 -17.83
CA LEU A 847 -20.46 -0.02 -17.42
C LEU A 847 -19.42 -0.60 -18.40
N ALA A 848 -19.59 -1.86 -18.82
CA ALA A 848 -18.71 -2.50 -19.79
C ALA A 848 -18.76 -1.79 -21.16
N GLN A 849 -19.97 -1.44 -21.64
CA GLN A 849 -20.15 -0.73 -22.91
C GLN A 849 -19.55 0.69 -22.90
N GLN A 850 -19.70 1.44 -21.79
CA GLN A 850 -19.09 2.77 -21.67
C GLN A 850 -17.56 2.68 -21.67
N THR A 851 -17.00 1.76 -20.88
CA THR A 851 -15.55 1.56 -20.76
C THR A 851 -14.93 1.22 -22.11
N SER A 852 -15.52 0.25 -22.84
CA SER A 852 -15.03 -0.18 -24.15
C SER A 852 -14.99 0.95 -25.19
N LYS A 853 -16.08 1.72 -25.31
CA LYS A 853 -16.15 2.87 -26.23
C LYS A 853 -15.16 3.98 -25.89
N LEU A 854 -15.01 4.30 -24.60
CA LEU A 854 -14.04 5.30 -24.15
C LEU A 854 -12.61 4.89 -24.53
N CYS A 855 -12.24 3.61 -24.34
CA CYS A 855 -10.92 3.12 -24.75
C CYS A 855 -10.73 3.19 -26.29
N GLN A 856 -11.77 2.88 -27.06
CA GLN A 856 -11.75 2.97 -28.53
C GLN A 856 -11.50 4.42 -29.02
N GLU A 857 -12.15 5.41 -28.41
CA GLU A 857 -11.94 6.84 -28.72
C GLU A 857 -10.50 7.29 -28.39
N LEU A 858 -9.96 6.89 -27.24
CA LEU A 858 -8.60 7.25 -26.82
C LEU A 858 -7.52 6.64 -27.74
N VAL A 859 -7.72 5.41 -28.22
CA VAL A 859 -6.85 4.78 -29.23
C VAL A 859 -6.96 5.52 -30.58
N THR A 860 -8.18 5.87 -31.00
CA THR A 860 -8.45 6.51 -32.30
C THR A 860 -7.86 7.94 -32.37
N HIS A 861 -7.85 8.67 -31.25
CA HIS A 861 -7.40 10.07 -31.18
C HIS A 861 -6.15 10.28 -30.31
N HIS A 862 -5.29 9.25 -30.21
CA HIS A 862 -4.13 9.18 -29.31
C HIS A 862 -3.26 10.45 -29.25
N SER A 863 -2.91 11.07 -30.38
CA SER A 863 -2.03 12.25 -30.41
C SER A 863 -2.64 13.49 -29.74
N THR A 864 -3.94 13.70 -29.92
CA THR A 864 -4.71 14.77 -29.26
C THR A 864 -4.74 14.55 -27.74
N TRP A 865 -5.03 13.30 -27.33
CA TRP A 865 -5.09 12.93 -25.93
C TRP A 865 -3.73 12.97 -25.22
N ALA A 866 -2.64 12.58 -25.90
CA ALA A 866 -1.28 12.71 -25.39
C ALA A 866 -0.94 14.17 -25.05
N SER A 867 -1.23 15.09 -25.97
CA SER A 867 -1.02 16.54 -25.78
C SER A 867 -1.86 17.11 -24.62
N ALA A 868 -3.13 16.71 -24.54
CA ALA A 868 -4.02 17.19 -23.48
C ALA A 868 -3.68 16.63 -22.09
N VAL A 869 -3.18 15.39 -22.00
CA VAL A 869 -2.64 14.81 -20.75
C VAL A 869 -1.33 15.48 -20.35
N GLU A 870 -0.43 15.77 -21.30
CA GLU A 870 0.82 16.51 -21.04
C GLU A 870 0.54 17.92 -20.48
N LYS A 871 -0.40 18.66 -21.11
CA LYS A 871 -0.89 19.98 -20.66
C LYS A 871 -1.39 19.98 -19.21
N ASN A 872 -2.02 18.88 -18.77
CA ASN A 872 -2.63 18.76 -17.44
C ASN A 872 -1.76 18.05 -16.40
N ARG A 873 -0.63 17.42 -16.80
CA ARG A 873 0.31 16.77 -15.86
C ARG A 873 0.72 17.68 -14.70
N PRO A 874 1.04 18.98 -14.87
CA PRO A 874 1.50 19.81 -13.75
C PRO A 874 0.47 19.92 -12.61
N CYS A 875 -0.80 20.18 -12.92
CA CYS A 875 -1.87 20.29 -11.92
C CYS A 875 -2.07 18.96 -11.16
N LEU A 876 -2.11 17.84 -11.89
CA LEU A 876 -2.30 16.51 -11.32
C LEU A 876 -1.05 16.05 -10.53
N SER A 877 0.14 16.49 -10.89
CA SER A 877 1.38 16.25 -10.15
C SER A 877 1.42 17.03 -8.83
N VAL A 878 0.99 18.29 -8.83
CA VAL A 878 0.85 19.10 -7.61
C VAL A 878 -0.21 18.50 -6.68
N TYR A 879 -1.35 18.05 -7.23
CA TYR A 879 -2.34 17.31 -6.44
C TYR A 879 -1.74 16.06 -5.79
N LYS A 880 -1.01 15.24 -6.57
CA LYS A 880 -0.35 14.02 -6.07
C LYS A 880 0.65 14.35 -4.95
N GLN A 881 1.49 15.37 -5.12
CA GLN A 881 2.46 15.79 -4.09
C GLN A 881 1.76 16.24 -2.80
N LEU A 882 0.66 17.00 -2.91
CA LEU A 882 -0.13 17.43 -1.75
C LEU A 882 -0.85 16.25 -1.07
N GLN A 883 -1.33 15.27 -1.85
CA GLN A 883 -1.91 14.02 -1.34
C GLN A 883 -0.88 13.20 -0.55
N GLU A 884 0.30 12.95 -1.13
CA GLU A 884 1.39 12.22 -0.47
C GLU A 884 1.87 12.95 0.80
N ALA A 885 2.05 14.29 0.72
CA ALA A 885 2.46 15.13 1.84
C ALA A 885 1.39 15.32 2.93
N PHE A 886 0.10 15.06 2.64
CA PHE A 886 -0.99 15.07 3.61
C PHE A 886 -1.16 13.70 4.28
N LEU A 887 -1.09 12.61 3.51
CA LEU A 887 -1.33 11.26 4.02
C LEU A 887 -0.10 10.69 4.75
N LEU A 888 1.12 10.77 4.19
CA LEU A 888 2.31 10.14 4.79
C LEU A 888 2.57 10.56 6.25
N PRO A 889 2.46 11.84 6.67
CA PRO A 889 2.67 12.23 8.06
C PRO A 889 1.67 11.62 9.05
N VAL A 890 0.47 11.26 8.58
CA VAL A 890 -0.59 10.63 9.40
C VAL A 890 -0.37 9.12 9.54
N LEU A 891 0.23 8.48 8.54
CA LEU A 891 0.37 7.02 8.50
C LEU A 891 1.65 6.52 9.20
N ARG A 892 2.66 7.39 9.32
CA ARG A 892 3.93 7.09 10.01
C ARG A 892 3.74 6.86 11.52
N PRO A 893 4.51 5.96 12.16
CA PRO A 893 4.56 5.78 13.62
C PRO A 893 5.32 6.94 14.32
N THR A 894 5.04 8.18 13.93
CA THR A 894 5.57 9.39 14.56
C THR A 894 4.61 9.91 15.62
N GLN A 895 5.11 10.73 16.56
CA GLN A 895 4.27 11.40 17.57
C GLN A 895 3.23 12.39 17.00
N ASN A 896 3.33 12.70 15.71
CA ASN A 896 2.41 13.60 15.00
C ASN A 896 1.12 12.85 14.62
N PHE A 897 0.01 13.19 15.27
CA PHE A 897 -1.36 12.73 14.95
C PHE A 897 -1.67 11.22 15.12
N PRO A 898 -1.22 10.55 16.21
CA PRO A 898 -1.42 9.11 16.40
C PRO A 898 -2.89 8.68 16.44
N GLU A 899 -3.81 9.54 16.88
CA GLU A 899 -5.24 9.23 16.95
C GLU A 899 -5.85 8.88 15.58
N THR A 900 -5.40 9.57 14.52
CA THR A 900 -5.90 9.36 13.16
C THR A 900 -5.37 8.03 12.59
N ARG A 901 -4.10 7.71 12.85
CA ARG A 901 -3.48 6.41 12.51
C ARG A 901 -4.18 5.25 13.20
N GLN A 902 -4.43 5.36 14.51
CA GLN A 902 -5.13 4.35 15.30
C GLN A 902 -6.57 4.14 14.81
N THR A 903 -7.27 5.21 14.44
CA THR A 903 -8.63 5.12 13.88
C THR A 903 -8.63 4.38 12.53
N LEU A 904 -7.65 4.65 11.65
CA LEU A 904 -7.51 3.91 10.39
C LEU A 904 -7.20 2.42 10.62
N LEU A 905 -6.26 2.09 11.50
CA LEU A 905 -5.87 0.70 11.78
C LEU A 905 -7.03 -0.11 12.40
N GLN A 906 -7.80 0.50 13.31
CA GLN A 906 -9.04 -0.11 13.84
C GLN A 906 -10.07 -0.35 12.73
N GLN A 907 -10.25 0.60 11.82
CA GLN A 907 -11.21 0.43 10.72
C GLN A 907 -10.74 -0.65 9.74
N LEU A 908 -9.43 -0.76 9.45
CA LEU A 908 -8.86 -1.88 8.70
C LEU A 908 -9.08 -3.22 9.43
N SER A 909 -9.03 -3.25 10.76
CA SER A 909 -9.36 -4.45 11.55
C SER A 909 -10.85 -4.81 11.56
N GLN A 910 -11.75 -3.97 11.02
CA GLN A 910 -13.16 -4.33 10.82
C GLN A 910 -13.44 -5.06 9.51
N LEU A 911 -12.51 -5.01 8.54
CA LEU A 911 -12.61 -5.79 7.30
C LEU A 911 -12.56 -7.30 7.58
N SER A 912 -13.15 -8.10 6.69
CA SER A 912 -12.95 -9.55 6.73
C SER A 912 -11.49 -9.90 6.44
N THR A 913 -11.01 -11.04 6.96
CA THR A 913 -9.63 -11.51 6.75
C THR A 913 -9.32 -11.61 5.25
N SER A 914 -10.26 -12.11 4.46
CA SER A 914 -10.13 -12.23 3.00
C SER A 914 -10.11 -10.87 2.28
N GLU A 915 -10.88 -9.87 2.70
CA GLU A 915 -10.76 -8.51 2.13
C GLU A 915 -9.40 -7.88 2.43
N LEU A 916 -8.95 -7.97 3.68
CA LEU A 916 -7.67 -7.41 4.11
C LEU A 916 -6.48 -8.09 3.41
N GLN A 917 -6.55 -9.42 3.27
CA GLN A 917 -5.57 -10.24 2.54
C GLN A 917 -5.55 -9.93 1.04
N ASN A 918 -6.71 -9.78 0.40
CA ASN A 918 -6.78 -9.35 -1.00
C ASN A 918 -6.13 -7.97 -1.22
N ILE A 919 -6.34 -7.01 -0.31
CA ILE A 919 -5.68 -5.70 -0.35
C ILE A 919 -4.16 -5.86 -0.21
N PHE A 920 -3.72 -6.61 0.81
CA PHE A 920 -2.30 -6.85 1.10
C PHE A 920 -1.56 -7.49 -0.09
N ASN A 921 -2.17 -8.46 -0.76
CA ASN A 921 -1.56 -9.20 -1.86
C ASN A 921 -1.51 -8.42 -3.20
N VAL A 922 -2.34 -7.39 -3.35
CA VAL A 922 -2.22 -6.45 -4.47
C VAL A 922 -1.07 -5.47 -4.24
N ILE A 923 -0.96 -4.91 -3.03
CA ILE A 923 0.06 -3.89 -2.69
C ILE A 923 1.45 -4.48 -2.49
N ASN A 924 1.56 -5.69 -1.94
CA ASN A 924 2.81 -6.42 -1.80
C ASN A 924 3.16 -7.06 -3.15
N PHE A 925 3.81 -6.25 -4.00
CA PHE A 925 3.97 -6.55 -5.42
C PHE A 925 5.18 -7.44 -5.74
N GLN A 926 6.11 -7.59 -4.79
CA GLN A 926 7.33 -8.39 -4.97
C GLN A 926 7.04 -9.89 -4.79
N ALA A 927 7.93 -10.74 -5.32
CA ALA A 927 7.89 -12.17 -5.04
C ALA A 927 8.67 -12.46 -3.74
N GLU A 928 7.94 -12.60 -2.64
CA GLU A 928 8.48 -13.11 -1.37
C GLU A 928 8.91 -14.57 -1.52
N ASP A 929 9.78 -15.06 -0.63
CA ASP A 929 10.26 -16.45 -0.67
C ASP A 929 9.12 -17.47 -0.51
N GLU A 930 8.03 -17.09 0.15
CA GLU A 930 6.77 -17.86 0.22
C GLU A 930 6.14 -18.07 -1.18
N HIS A 931 6.12 -17.07 -2.06
CA HIS A 931 5.62 -17.23 -3.44
C HIS A 931 6.47 -18.20 -4.26
N VAL A 932 7.78 -18.29 -3.98
CA VAL A 932 8.68 -19.23 -4.65
C VAL A 932 8.42 -20.67 -4.17
N SER A 933 8.24 -20.85 -2.86
CA SER A 933 7.86 -22.13 -2.25
C SER A 933 6.46 -22.60 -2.72
N ALA A 934 5.48 -21.70 -2.78
CA ALA A 934 4.12 -22.00 -3.23
C ALA A 934 4.06 -22.49 -4.70
N LEU A 935 4.83 -21.89 -5.61
CA LEU A 935 4.93 -22.41 -6.99
C LEU A 935 5.76 -23.69 -7.09
N SER A 936 6.75 -23.90 -6.20
CA SER A 936 7.51 -25.14 -6.11
C SER A 936 6.60 -26.34 -5.87
N THR A 937 5.55 -26.19 -5.04
CA THR A 937 4.57 -27.25 -4.76
C THR A 937 3.49 -27.39 -5.83
N THR A 938 2.96 -26.30 -6.41
CA THR A 938 1.85 -26.39 -7.40
C THR A 938 2.26 -26.63 -8.84
N LEU A 939 3.41 -26.14 -9.29
CA LEU A 939 3.95 -26.50 -10.61
C LEU A 939 4.78 -27.78 -10.55
N GLY A 940 5.36 -28.07 -9.39
CA GLY A 940 6.32 -29.14 -9.18
C GLY A 940 7.73 -28.75 -9.62
N SER A 941 8.72 -29.32 -8.94
CA SER A 941 10.10 -29.40 -9.43
C SER A 941 10.77 -28.04 -9.75
N ILE A 942 10.57 -27.00 -8.93
CA ILE A 942 11.37 -25.76 -9.00
C ILE A 942 12.64 -25.91 -8.18
N GLY A 943 13.81 -25.75 -8.83
CA GLY A 943 15.12 -25.71 -8.18
C GLY A 943 15.69 -24.28 -8.18
N LEU A 944 15.85 -23.70 -6.98
CA LEU A 944 16.37 -22.33 -6.82
C LEU A 944 17.88 -22.35 -6.54
N CYS A 945 18.67 -21.80 -7.47
CA CYS A 945 20.09 -21.55 -7.33
C CYS A 945 20.35 -20.13 -6.79
N GLN A 946 20.83 -20.02 -5.56
CA GLN A 946 21.33 -18.78 -4.98
C GLN A 946 22.73 -18.46 -5.51
N TYR A 947 22.95 -17.24 -5.97
CA TYR A 947 24.27 -16.75 -6.35
C TYR A 947 25.17 -16.53 -5.12
N LEU A 948 26.37 -17.12 -5.09
CA LEU A 948 27.29 -17.07 -3.95
C LEU A 948 27.97 -15.70 -3.75
N ALA A 949 27.92 -14.81 -4.74
CA ALA A 949 28.40 -13.43 -4.66
C ALA A 949 27.26 -12.39 -4.59
N ASP A 950 26.06 -12.83 -4.17
CA ASP A 950 24.95 -11.95 -3.83
C ASP A 950 25.27 -11.15 -2.55
N SER A 951 25.07 -9.83 -2.59
CA SER A 951 25.32 -8.92 -1.47
C SER A 951 24.39 -9.13 -0.26
N SER A 952 23.33 -9.93 -0.39
CA SER A 952 22.51 -10.38 0.73
C SER A 952 23.13 -11.51 1.57
N LEU A 953 24.20 -12.17 1.07
CA LEU A 953 24.94 -13.19 1.82
C LEU A 953 26.16 -12.57 2.51
N SER A 954 26.46 -13.00 3.74
CA SER A 954 27.78 -12.70 4.32
C SER A 954 28.84 -13.41 3.49
N GLN A 955 29.85 -12.65 3.05
CA GLN A 955 30.92 -13.13 2.17
C GLN A 955 31.97 -13.88 2.99
N THR A 956 31.56 -14.96 3.65
CA THR A 956 32.36 -15.75 4.60
C THR A 956 32.36 -17.23 4.23
N PRO A 957 33.48 -17.97 4.42
CA PRO A 957 33.50 -19.41 4.13
C PRO A 957 32.43 -20.20 4.91
N ALA A 958 32.16 -19.80 6.16
CA ALA A 958 31.17 -20.45 7.01
C ALA A 958 29.74 -20.43 6.45
N GLN A 959 29.34 -19.38 5.71
CA GLN A 959 28.05 -19.33 5.03
C GLN A 959 28.10 -19.90 3.61
N LEU A 960 29.20 -19.70 2.87
CA LEU A 960 29.27 -20.06 1.46
C LEU A 960 29.61 -21.55 1.20
N ILE A 961 30.36 -22.23 2.09
CA ILE A 961 30.70 -23.66 1.90
C ILE A 961 29.43 -24.55 1.81
N PRO A 962 28.46 -24.49 2.74
CA PRO A 962 27.27 -25.36 2.68
C PRO A 962 26.38 -25.12 1.46
N LEU A 963 26.45 -23.92 0.86
CA LEU A 963 25.76 -23.59 -0.38
C LEU A 963 26.55 -24.07 -1.61
N ALA A 964 27.88 -23.92 -1.60
CA ALA A 964 28.77 -24.39 -2.67
C ALA A 964 28.77 -25.92 -2.80
N ASP A 965 28.55 -26.67 -1.71
CA ASP A 965 28.36 -28.13 -1.73
C ASP A 965 27.18 -28.58 -2.61
N SER A 966 26.19 -27.70 -2.87
CA SER A 966 25.14 -27.90 -3.87
C SER A 966 25.16 -26.87 -5.00
N GLN A 967 26.33 -26.30 -5.30
CA GLN A 967 26.53 -25.32 -6.39
C GLN A 967 25.60 -24.08 -6.30
N GLY A 968 25.10 -23.78 -5.09
CA GLY A 968 24.10 -22.74 -4.81
C GLY A 968 22.64 -23.19 -4.83
N PHE A 969 22.32 -24.41 -5.27
CA PHE A 969 20.95 -24.93 -5.21
C PHE A 969 20.52 -25.18 -3.77
N LEU A 970 19.40 -24.56 -3.39
CA LEU A 970 18.80 -24.67 -2.07
C LEU A 970 18.03 -25.99 -1.91
N LYS A 971 18.04 -26.56 -0.70
CA LYS A 971 17.51 -27.91 -0.38
C LYS A 971 16.33 -27.91 0.60
N LEU A 972 16.01 -26.76 1.20
CA LEU A 972 14.79 -26.55 1.98
C LEU A 972 13.77 -25.89 1.05
N ASP A 973 12.50 -26.32 1.10
CA ASP A 973 11.35 -25.75 0.39
C ASP A 973 11.40 -25.76 -1.16
N PHE A 974 12.56 -26.08 -1.74
CA PHE A 974 12.81 -26.19 -3.17
C PHE A 974 13.24 -27.61 -3.56
N SER A 975 13.04 -27.96 -4.82
CA SER A 975 13.40 -29.28 -5.35
C SER A 975 14.92 -29.34 -5.60
N PRO A 976 15.60 -30.44 -5.20
CA PRO A 976 17.00 -30.70 -5.55
C PRO A 976 17.26 -30.57 -7.05
N GLU A 977 18.47 -30.15 -7.44
CA GLU A 977 18.84 -29.87 -8.84
C GLU A 977 18.50 -31.02 -9.79
N ASP A 978 18.77 -32.27 -9.38
CA ASP A 978 18.50 -33.51 -10.11
C ASP A 978 17.01 -33.78 -10.34
N GLN A 979 16.16 -33.37 -9.39
CA GLN A 979 14.70 -33.54 -9.43
C GLN A 979 14.00 -32.32 -10.05
N ALA A 980 14.64 -31.17 -10.07
CA ALA A 980 14.11 -29.94 -10.63
C ALA A 980 13.96 -29.99 -12.16
N HIS A 981 12.84 -29.44 -12.63
CA HIS A 981 12.44 -29.29 -14.03
C HIS A 981 12.47 -27.82 -14.47
N ILE A 982 12.30 -26.90 -13.52
CA ILE A 982 12.40 -25.45 -13.68
C ILE A 982 13.56 -24.97 -12.82
N HIS A 983 14.64 -24.50 -13.43
CA HIS A 983 15.82 -23.99 -12.72
C HIS A 983 15.82 -22.47 -12.72
N ILE A 984 15.90 -21.85 -11.54
CA ILE A 984 15.85 -20.39 -11.34
C ILE A 984 17.14 -19.93 -10.68
N PHE A 985 17.67 -18.78 -11.10
CA PHE A 985 18.85 -18.15 -10.53
C PHE A 985 18.46 -16.88 -9.77
N ARG A 986 18.75 -16.83 -8.47
CA ARG A 986 18.53 -15.66 -7.60
C ARG A 986 19.84 -14.90 -7.43
N GLY A 987 19.80 -13.61 -7.74
CA GLY A 987 20.79 -12.62 -7.32
C GLY A 987 20.10 -11.47 -6.60
N HIS A 988 20.87 -10.42 -6.28
CA HIS A 988 20.39 -9.33 -5.44
C HIS A 988 19.13 -8.66 -6.01
N ASN A 989 18.00 -8.87 -5.34
CA ASN A 989 16.66 -8.37 -5.72
C ASN A 989 16.22 -8.71 -7.16
N HIS A 990 16.76 -9.78 -7.76
CA HIS A 990 16.46 -10.16 -9.14
C HIS A 990 16.54 -11.67 -9.40
N TYR A 991 15.66 -12.16 -10.28
CA TYR A 991 15.53 -13.58 -10.63
C TYR A 991 15.65 -13.79 -12.13
N ASN A 992 16.50 -14.72 -12.56
CA ASN A 992 16.71 -15.12 -13.95
C ASN A 992 16.39 -16.60 -14.16
N CYS A 993 16.15 -17.01 -15.41
CA CYS A 993 15.89 -18.41 -15.75
C CYS A 993 17.17 -19.14 -16.17
N LEU A 994 17.33 -20.39 -15.73
CA LEU A 994 18.41 -21.28 -16.14
C LEU A 994 17.86 -22.39 -17.03
N LEU A 995 18.49 -22.59 -18.19
CA LEU A 995 18.15 -23.65 -19.13
C LEU A 995 19.33 -24.60 -19.25
N ARG A 996 19.13 -25.89 -18.92
CA ARG A 996 20.17 -26.93 -19.05
C ARG A 996 20.70 -27.02 -20.48
N LYS A 997 21.97 -27.38 -20.65
CA LYS A 997 22.55 -27.66 -21.97
C LYS A 997 22.40 -29.12 -22.35
N ASP A 998 21.25 -29.45 -22.93
CA ASP A 998 20.95 -30.81 -23.39
C ASP A 998 21.22 -30.92 -24.91
N PRO A 999 21.85 -32.01 -25.41
CA PRO A 999 22.18 -32.14 -26.83
C PRO A 999 20.96 -32.33 -27.74
N ASP A 1000 19.84 -32.82 -27.19
CA ASP A 1000 18.59 -33.08 -27.91
C ASP A 1000 17.63 -31.87 -27.96
N ASP A 1001 18.16 -30.65 -27.87
CA ASP A 1001 17.45 -29.37 -27.68
C ASP A 1001 16.56 -28.91 -28.86
N THR A 1002 16.20 -29.82 -29.77
CA THR A 1002 15.37 -29.56 -30.96
C THR A 1002 14.11 -30.42 -30.96
N SER A 1003 13.39 -30.36 -29.84
CA SER A 1003 12.19 -31.16 -29.59
C SER A 1003 11.13 -30.96 -30.68
N ARG A 1004 10.86 -32.04 -31.45
CA ARG A 1004 10.09 -32.15 -32.72
C ARG A 1004 10.87 -31.97 -34.04
N ASN A 1005 12.07 -32.55 -34.12
CA ASN A 1005 12.83 -32.67 -35.37
C ASN A 1005 12.26 -33.76 -36.33
N GLU A 1006 11.13 -33.48 -36.99
CA GLU A 1006 10.48 -34.36 -37.99
C GLU A 1006 11.27 -34.47 -39.32
N ASN A 1007 12.55 -34.87 -39.31
CA ASN A 1007 13.26 -35.27 -40.55
C ASN A 1007 14.56 -36.09 -40.37
N SER A 1008 14.67 -36.91 -39.32
CA SER A 1008 15.82 -37.82 -39.11
C SER A 1008 15.72 -39.17 -39.86
N LYS A 1009 15.33 -39.17 -41.14
CA LYS A 1009 15.53 -40.36 -42.00
C LYS A 1009 17.03 -40.48 -42.33
N PRO A 1010 17.73 -41.57 -41.97
CA PRO A 1010 19.15 -41.70 -42.28
C PRO A 1010 19.36 -41.76 -43.80
N LEU A 1011 20.30 -40.97 -44.29
CA LEU A 1011 20.80 -41.06 -45.67
C LEU A 1011 21.28 -42.49 -45.92
N LYS A 1012 20.64 -43.18 -46.88
CA LYS A 1012 21.16 -44.45 -47.39
C LYS A 1012 22.56 -44.21 -47.94
N LYS A 1013 23.54 -45.00 -47.49
CA LYS A 1013 24.86 -45.04 -48.13
C LYS A 1013 24.68 -45.32 -49.63
N PRO A 1014 25.42 -44.65 -50.53
CA PRO A 1014 25.59 -45.17 -51.88
C PRO A 1014 26.28 -46.54 -51.77
N GLN A 1015 25.72 -47.52 -52.47
CA GLN A 1015 26.42 -48.77 -52.80
C GLN A 1015 27.14 -48.58 -54.16
N PRO A 1016 28.20 -49.36 -54.43
CA PRO A 1016 29.22 -49.02 -55.42
C PRO A 1016 28.74 -49.07 -56.88
#